data_AF-A0A8S9IGB7-F1
#
_entry.id   AF-A0A8S9IGB7-F1
#
_cell.length_a   1.000
_cell.length_b   1.000
_cell.length_c   1.000
_cell.angle_alpha   90.00
_cell.angle_beta   90.00
_cell.angle_gamma   90.00
#
_symmetry.space_group_name_H-M   'P 1'
#
loop_
_entity.id
_entity.type
_entity.pdbx_description
1 polymer ?
#
loop_
_entity_poly.entity_id
_entity_poly.type
_entity_poly.pdbx_seq_one_letter_code
_entity_poly.pdbx_strand_id
1 'polypeptide(L)'
;MASAVISSSSFVCKSPAKVSIIIFHFSVSNLQFSYMVVNLGHKDLGFSSFRKPSQISIHGSQKKSISRKIVSVMAPQRSSSTSGSVKTGMTMTEKILAKAAEKSHVVPGDNIWVNVDVLMTHDVCGPGAFGIFKREFGENAKQKDLGFPKSSQISVHRCQKRAISRKIVSVMAPQRSSSATGSVKTGMTMTEKILAKAAEKSQVVPGDNIWVNVDVLMTHDVCGPGAFGIFKREFGEKAKVWDPEKIVVIPDHYIFTTDKRANRNVDIMREHCREQNIKYFYDITDLGDFRANPDYKGVCHVALAQEGHCRPGEVLLGTDSHTCTAGAFGQFATGIGNTDAGFVLGTGKILLKVPPTMRFILDGEMPSYLQAKDLILQVSVLSLLQHLSPFTASELLTGPFGHKSEIIGEISVAGATYKTMEFSGTTIESLTMEERMTLCNMVVEAGGKNGVIPPDATTFNYVEVWDSEKIVVIPDHYIFTTDKRANRNVDIMREHCREQNIKYFYDITDLGDFRANPDYKGVCHVALAQEGHCRPGEVLLGTDSHTCTAGAFGQFATGIGNTDAGFVLGTGKILLKVPPTMRFILDGEMPSYLQAKDLILQASVICLTDFVFLTIISYRSIITVIIGEISVAGATYKTMEFSGTTIESLTMEERMTLCNMVVEAGGKNGVIPPDATTFNYVENRTSVPFQPVYSDGNARYNDNPMVPLCKYGFLIALSRECKDVKIDRVYIGSCTGGKTEDFMAAAKLFHAAGKQVKVPTFLVPATQKVWMDVYALPVPGAGGKTCAQIFEEAGCDTPTSPSCGACLGGPADTYARLNEPQVCVSTTNRNFPGRMGHKEGQIYLASPYTAAASALTGHVTDPREFLQ
;
A
#
# COMPACT_ATOMS: atom_id res chain seq x y z
N MET A 1 -34.79 -27.42 50.81
CA MET A 1 -34.99 -28.72 51.50
C MET A 1 -34.74 -29.85 50.49
N ALA A 2 -34.27 -31.02 50.94
CA ALA A 2 -34.24 -32.34 50.26
C ALA A 2 -33.75 -32.40 48.77
N SER A 3 -32.60 -33.02 48.44
CA SER A 3 -32.37 -34.49 48.28
C SER A 3 -32.97 -35.07 46.98
N ALA A 4 -32.34 -35.95 46.16
CA ALA A 4 -30.98 -36.54 46.09
C ALA A 4 -30.80 -37.10 44.62
N VAL A 5 -29.96 -38.07 44.16
CA VAL A 5 -29.13 -39.17 44.74
C VAL A 5 -27.89 -39.48 43.86
N ILE A 6 -26.71 -39.40 44.49
CA ILE A 6 -25.49 -40.24 44.40
C ILE A 6 -25.29 -41.26 43.24
N SER A 7 -24.12 -41.21 42.59
CA SER A 7 -23.24 -42.38 42.34
C SER A 7 -21.76 -41.94 42.42
N SER A 8 -20.79 -42.86 42.55
CA SER A 8 -19.45 -42.53 43.09
C SER A 8 -18.26 -43.28 42.48
N SER A 9 -17.12 -42.59 42.38
CA SER A 9 -15.78 -43.03 42.82
C SER A 9 -14.72 -42.00 42.39
N SER A 10 -13.55 -41.80 43.00
CA SER A 10 -12.99 -42.00 44.35
C SER A 10 -11.47 -42.03 44.17
N PHE A 11 -10.74 -40.98 44.55
CA PHE A 11 -9.39 -41.10 45.13
C PHE A 11 -8.98 -39.79 45.83
N VAL A 12 -8.14 -39.89 46.86
CA VAL A 12 -7.89 -38.82 47.85
C VAL A 12 -6.40 -38.74 48.22
N CYS A 13 -5.84 -37.53 48.29
CA CYS A 13 -4.76 -37.21 49.23
C CYS A 13 -4.89 -35.76 49.74
N LYS A 14 -4.09 -35.37 50.75
CA LYS A 14 -4.46 -34.31 51.71
C LYS A 14 -3.66 -32.99 51.58
N SER A 15 -4.37 -31.90 51.90
CA SER A 15 -3.85 -30.57 52.28
C SER A 15 -3.13 -30.61 53.66
N PRO A 16 -2.46 -29.54 54.16
CA PRO A 16 -2.63 -28.12 53.78
C PRO A 16 -1.36 -27.28 53.53
N ALA A 17 -1.51 -26.26 52.68
CA ALA A 17 -0.65 -25.08 52.65
C ALA A 17 -1.28 -23.95 53.48
N LYS A 18 -0.47 -23.16 54.18
CA LYS A 18 -0.91 -21.87 54.76
C LYS A 18 -0.76 -20.78 53.71
N VAL A 19 -1.88 -20.19 53.29
CA VAL A 19 -1.88 -18.92 52.55
C VAL A 19 -1.91 -17.78 53.56
N SER A 20 -1.14 -16.72 53.32
CA SER A 20 -1.24 -15.46 54.06
C SER A 20 -1.12 -14.33 53.05
N ILE A 21 -2.14 -13.48 53.00
CA ILE A 21 -2.26 -12.39 52.04
C ILE A 21 -1.40 -11.22 52.55
N ILE A 22 -0.47 -10.75 51.72
CA ILE A 22 0.19 -9.46 51.89
C ILE A 22 0.04 -8.68 50.59
N ILE A 23 -0.53 -7.47 50.70
CA ILE A 23 -0.74 -6.55 49.58
C ILE A 23 0.51 -5.69 49.43
N PHE A 24 1.01 -5.54 48.20
CA PHE A 24 2.00 -4.51 47.87
C PHE A 24 1.51 -3.66 46.70
N HIS A 25 1.41 -2.35 46.92
CA HIS A 25 1.46 -1.36 45.84
C HIS A 25 2.88 -1.34 45.27
N PHE A 26 3.00 -1.17 43.95
CA PHE A 26 4.22 -0.60 43.35
C PHE A 26 3.87 0.41 42.26
N SER A 27 4.50 1.59 42.35
CA SER A 27 4.48 2.61 41.30
C SER A 27 5.48 2.21 40.21
N VAL A 28 5.11 2.40 38.95
CA VAL A 28 5.96 2.05 37.80
C VAL A 28 6.70 3.31 37.33
N SER A 29 8.03 3.27 37.36
CA SER A 29 8.88 4.25 36.68
C SER A 29 10.13 3.59 36.11
N ASN A 30 10.38 3.88 34.83
CA ASN A 30 11.60 3.65 34.02
C ASN A 30 12.61 2.58 34.46
N LEU A 31 12.75 1.52 33.65
CA LEU A 31 14.08 1.08 33.18
C LEU A 31 13.98 0.23 31.90
N GLN A 32 14.91 0.44 30.97
CA GLN A 32 15.12 -0.45 29.83
C GLN A 32 15.91 -1.69 30.28
N PHE A 33 15.69 -2.84 29.64
CA PHE A 33 16.75 -3.83 29.47
C PHE A 33 16.66 -4.54 28.11
N SER A 34 17.82 -4.76 27.49
CA SER A 34 17.93 -5.45 26.21
C SER A 34 18.09 -6.96 26.44
N TYR A 35 17.40 -7.79 25.65
CA TYR A 35 17.64 -9.23 25.66
C TYR A 35 18.87 -9.58 24.81
N MET A 36 19.88 -10.16 25.45
CA MET A 36 21.04 -10.78 24.79
C MET A 36 20.86 -12.29 24.82
N VAL A 37 21.04 -12.95 23.67
CA VAL A 37 20.99 -14.42 23.57
C VAL A 37 22.19 -15.03 24.29
N VAL A 38 21.94 -16.00 25.17
CA VAL A 38 22.99 -16.80 25.82
C VAL A 38 22.79 -18.26 25.41
N ASN A 39 23.82 -18.83 24.79
CA ASN A 39 23.87 -20.23 24.38
C ASN A 39 24.49 -21.09 25.49
N LEU A 40 24.03 -22.33 25.68
CA LEU A 40 24.45 -23.17 26.82
C LEU A 40 25.79 -23.88 26.53
N GLY A 41 26.87 -23.38 27.15
CA GLY A 41 28.20 -23.99 27.18
C GLY A 41 28.56 -24.57 28.55
N HIS A 42 29.43 -25.58 28.60
CA HIS A 42 29.57 -26.46 29.77
C HIS A 42 30.83 -26.20 30.62
N LYS A 43 30.60 -26.01 31.94
CA LYS A 43 31.51 -26.27 33.11
C LYS A 43 32.88 -25.58 33.24
N ASP A 44 33.04 -24.86 34.36
CA ASP A 44 34.32 -24.53 35.00
C ASP A 44 35.04 -25.74 35.61
N LEU A 45 36.37 -25.61 35.80
CA LEU A 45 37.13 -26.27 36.89
C LEU A 45 38.42 -25.51 37.24
N GLY A 46 38.57 -25.10 38.52
CA GLY A 46 39.87 -25.00 39.21
C GLY A 46 40.69 -23.69 39.13
N PHE A 47 40.66 -22.90 40.20
CA PHE A 47 41.66 -21.85 40.50
C PHE A 47 42.79 -22.39 41.39
N SER A 48 44.04 -21.89 41.28
CA SER A 48 44.96 -21.88 42.44
C SER A 48 46.12 -20.86 42.39
N SER A 49 46.24 -20.09 43.48
CA SER A 49 47.47 -19.48 44.05
C SER A 49 48.17 -18.27 43.37
N PHE A 50 48.98 -17.57 44.18
CA PHE A 50 49.62 -16.27 43.94
C PHE A 50 50.98 -16.22 44.68
N ARG A 51 51.96 -15.43 44.22
CA ARG A 51 53.06 -14.87 45.06
C ARG A 51 53.70 -13.61 44.43
N LYS A 52 54.45 -12.84 45.25
CA LYS A 52 54.95 -11.47 45.00
C LYS A 52 56.34 -11.42 44.32
N PRO A 53 56.80 -10.24 43.87
CA PRO A 53 57.87 -9.53 44.63
C PRO A 53 57.64 -8.00 44.80
N SER A 54 58.70 -7.18 44.97
CA SER A 54 58.66 -5.92 45.76
C SER A 54 59.58 -4.74 45.32
N GLN A 55 59.05 -3.51 45.45
CA GLN A 55 59.66 -2.20 45.87
C GLN A 55 61.00 -1.63 45.34
N ILE A 56 60.97 -0.31 45.00
CA ILE A 56 62.00 0.76 45.23
C ILE A 56 63.28 0.72 44.32
N SER A 57 63.88 1.80 43.77
CA SER A 57 63.67 3.29 43.78
C SER A 57 64.07 3.94 42.41
N ILE A 58 63.86 5.26 42.24
CA ILE A 58 64.31 6.08 41.08
C ILE A 58 64.77 7.48 41.51
N HIS A 59 65.85 8.02 40.92
CA HIS A 59 66.16 9.46 40.70
C HIS A 59 67.22 9.57 39.56
N GLY A 60 67.20 10.54 38.64
CA GLY A 60 66.17 11.54 38.32
C GLY A 60 66.60 12.57 37.25
N SER A 61 65.62 13.11 36.49
CA SER A 61 65.75 14.21 35.48
C SER A 61 66.49 13.87 34.16
N GLN A 62 66.27 14.56 33.03
CA GLN A 62 65.40 15.73 32.73
C GLN A 62 64.24 15.42 31.75
N LYS A 63 63.34 16.39 31.56
CA LYS A 63 62.09 16.28 30.76
C LYS A 63 62.17 17.00 29.41
N LYS A 64 61.55 16.40 28.38
CA LYS A 64 60.61 17.08 27.46
C LYS A 64 59.58 16.04 27.03
N SER A 65 58.29 16.29 27.31
CA SER A 65 57.26 15.24 27.30
C SER A 65 56.14 15.46 26.29
N ILE A 66 55.96 14.50 25.39
CA ILE A 66 54.68 14.20 24.74
C ILE A 66 54.05 13.02 25.51
N SER A 67 52.77 13.10 25.88
CA SER A 67 51.82 11.95 25.88
C SER A 67 50.51 12.28 26.60
N ARG A 68 49.47 11.49 26.30
CA ARG A 68 48.12 11.56 26.88
C ARG A 68 48.09 11.00 28.31
N LYS A 69 47.18 11.52 29.16
CA LYS A 69 46.44 10.68 30.12
C LYS A 69 45.08 11.28 30.47
N ILE A 70 44.14 10.41 30.84
CA ILE A 70 42.72 10.71 31.11
C ILE A 70 42.51 10.75 32.63
N VAL A 71 41.89 11.81 33.16
CA VAL A 71 41.32 11.85 34.52
C VAL A 71 40.08 12.78 34.57
N SER A 72 39.04 12.32 35.28
CA SER A 72 37.87 13.01 35.83
C SER A 72 36.91 13.80 34.94
N VAL A 73 35.63 13.48 35.13
CA VAL A 73 34.48 14.36 34.89
C VAL A 73 34.55 15.60 35.79
N MET A 74 34.28 16.77 35.22
CA MET A 74 33.54 17.87 35.85
C MET A 74 32.71 18.54 34.75
N ALA A 75 31.46 18.88 35.03
CA ALA A 75 30.55 19.51 34.07
C ALA A 75 30.45 21.03 34.31
N PRO A 76 30.77 21.89 33.32
CA PRO A 76 30.40 23.29 33.34
C PRO A 76 29.26 23.57 32.35
N GLN A 77 28.11 23.94 32.92
CA GLN A 77 27.11 24.90 32.41
C GLN A 77 26.67 24.85 30.93
N ARG A 78 25.35 24.72 30.73
CA ARG A 78 24.67 25.07 29.48
C ARG A 78 24.97 26.53 29.11
N SER A 79 25.52 26.77 27.92
CA SER A 79 25.34 28.03 27.19
C SER A 79 24.46 27.76 25.98
N SER A 80 23.45 28.61 25.76
CA SER A 80 22.45 28.41 24.72
C SER A 80 22.92 29.00 23.38
N SER A 81 23.53 28.18 22.54
CA SER A 81 23.74 28.50 21.12
C SER A 81 22.72 27.77 20.25
N THR A 82 21.95 28.50 19.45
CA THR A 82 20.93 27.96 18.56
C THR A 82 21.52 27.23 17.36
N SER A 83 21.77 25.93 17.50
CA SER A 83 22.06 25.05 16.37
C SER A 83 20.77 24.70 15.63
N GLY A 84 20.48 25.41 14.54
CA GLY A 84 19.48 24.95 13.56
C GLY A 84 19.92 23.60 13.00
N SER A 85 19.04 22.59 13.04
CA SER A 85 19.37 21.27 12.51
C SER A 85 19.51 21.34 10.98
N VAL A 86 20.74 21.13 10.50
CA VAL A 86 20.99 20.93 9.08
C VAL A 86 20.35 19.60 8.69
N LYS A 87 19.14 19.64 8.11
CA LYS A 87 18.49 18.46 7.55
C LYS A 87 19.45 17.78 6.57
N THR A 88 19.76 16.51 6.80
CA THR A 88 20.54 15.71 5.87
C THR A 88 19.72 15.49 4.60
N GLY A 89 20.35 15.66 3.44
CA GLY A 89 19.71 15.40 2.15
C GLY A 89 19.25 13.95 2.06
N MET A 90 18.15 13.73 1.34
CA MET A 90 17.55 12.41 1.11
C MET A 90 17.95 11.85 -0.25
N THR A 91 18.14 10.53 -0.33
CA THR A 91 18.26 9.80 -1.60
C THR A 91 16.93 9.78 -2.36
N MET A 92 16.94 9.31 -3.61
CA MET A 92 15.73 9.24 -4.44
C MET A 92 14.69 8.30 -3.83
N THR A 93 15.10 7.12 -3.35
CA THR A 93 14.19 6.21 -2.61
C THR A 93 13.64 6.85 -1.34
N GLU A 94 14.48 7.51 -0.54
CA GLU A 94 14.04 8.18 0.69
C GLU A 94 13.00 9.26 0.38
N LYS A 95 13.17 10.03 -0.70
CA LYS A 95 12.19 11.04 -1.14
C LYS A 95 10.90 10.45 -1.71
N ILE A 96 10.97 9.37 -2.50
CA ILE A 96 9.77 8.70 -3.04
C ILE A 96 8.94 8.14 -1.88
N LEU A 97 9.59 7.47 -0.91
CA LEU A 97 8.95 6.96 0.29
C LEU A 97 8.44 8.08 1.22
N ALA A 98 9.15 9.20 1.33
CA ALA A 98 8.68 10.37 2.07
C ALA A 98 7.43 11.00 1.43
N LYS A 99 7.42 11.16 0.10
CA LYS A 99 6.25 11.60 -0.69
C LYS A 99 5.05 10.67 -0.46
N ALA A 100 5.24 9.36 -0.63
CA ALA A 100 4.18 8.37 -0.47
C ALA A 100 3.70 8.17 0.98
N ALA A 101 4.51 8.55 1.98
CA ALA A 101 4.13 8.59 3.40
C ALA A 101 3.62 9.96 3.86
N GLU A 102 3.46 10.95 2.97
CA GLU A 102 3.07 12.33 3.27
C GLU A 102 4.00 13.05 4.27
N LYS A 103 5.28 12.66 4.33
CA LYS A 103 6.29 13.19 5.27
C LYS A 103 7.27 14.15 4.60
N SER A 104 7.65 15.21 5.32
CA SER A 104 8.67 16.17 4.85
C SER A 104 10.11 15.66 4.92
N HIS A 105 10.34 14.50 5.55
CA HIS A 105 11.64 13.82 5.69
C HIS A 105 11.43 12.40 6.21
N VAL A 106 12.30 11.46 5.82
CA VAL A 106 12.44 10.10 6.40
C VAL A 106 13.92 9.72 6.44
N VAL A 107 14.30 8.75 7.27
CA VAL A 107 15.66 8.20 7.32
C VAL A 107 15.68 6.67 7.20
N PRO A 108 16.78 6.06 6.69
CA PRO A 108 16.95 4.61 6.68
C PRO A 108 16.72 3.97 8.04
N GLY A 109 15.82 2.99 8.07
CA GLY A 109 15.42 2.29 9.28
C GLY A 109 14.09 2.75 9.89
N ASP A 110 13.54 3.90 9.49
CA ASP A 110 12.18 4.32 9.86
C ASP A 110 11.15 3.29 9.37
N ASN A 111 10.17 2.95 10.21
CA ASN A 111 8.97 2.23 9.77
C ASN A 111 7.88 3.26 9.43
N ILE A 112 7.35 3.22 8.22
CA ILE A 112 6.41 4.19 7.67
C ILE A 112 5.26 3.49 6.95
N TRP A 113 4.05 4.02 7.11
CA TRP A 113 2.96 3.72 6.21
C TRP A 113 3.18 4.52 4.93
N VAL A 114 3.12 3.85 3.77
CA VAL A 114 3.09 4.50 2.45
C VAL A 114 1.77 4.18 1.76
N ASN A 115 1.24 5.17 1.05
CA ASN A 115 0.24 4.97 0.01
C ASN A 115 0.88 4.22 -1.17
N VAL A 116 0.10 3.39 -1.87
CA VAL A 116 0.56 2.59 -3.01
C VAL A 116 -0.08 3.13 -4.29
N ASP A 117 0.76 3.59 -5.21
CA ASP A 117 0.31 4.18 -6.48
C ASP A 117 -0.13 3.11 -7.49
N VAL A 118 0.56 1.95 -7.51
CA VAL A 118 0.21 0.78 -8.34
C VAL A 118 0.52 -0.52 -7.59
N LEU A 119 -0.37 -1.52 -7.69
CA LEU A 119 -0.08 -2.91 -7.34
C LEU A 119 -0.28 -3.82 -8.55
N MET A 120 0.73 -4.63 -8.84
CA MET A 120 0.65 -5.72 -9.82
C MET A 120 0.44 -7.07 -9.15
N THR A 121 -0.39 -7.93 -9.73
CA THR A 121 -0.41 -9.36 -9.39
C THR A 121 -0.65 -10.27 -10.60
N HIS A 122 -0.32 -11.55 -10.42
CA HIS A 122 -0.28 -12.56 -11.48
C HIS A 122 -0.85 -13.91 -11.02
N ASP A 123 -0.86 -14.90 -11.91
CA ASP A 123 -1.51 -16.20 -11.81
C ASP A 123 -0.93 -17.20 -10.79
N VAL A 124 0.28 -17.00 -10.28
CA VAL A 124 0.80 -17.80 -9.16
C VAL A 124 0.32 -17.29 -7.81
N CYS A 125 0.28 -15.96 -7.63
CA CYS A 125 0.17 -15.31 -6.33
C CYS A 125 -1.16 -14.59 -6.10
N GLY A 126 -1.78 -14.06 -7.16
CA GLY A 126 -3.04 -13.31 -7.16
C GLY A 126 -4.19 -14.04 -6.47
N PRO A 127 -4.52 -15.30 -6.85
CA PRO A 127 -5.54 -16.09 -6.15
C PRO A 127 -5.29 -16.21 -4.63
N GLY A 128 -4.03 -16.22 -4.20
CA GLY A 128 -3.67 -16.20 -2.79
C GLY A 128 -3.87 -14.84 -2.12
N ALA A 129 -3.50 -13.75 -2.79
CA ALA A 129 -3.74 -12.38 -2.31
C ALA A 129 -5.25 -12.05 -2.25
N PHE A 130 -6.01 -12.41 -3.29
CA PHE A 130 -7.47 -12.26 -3.38
C PHE A 130 -8.18 -13.11 -2.32
N GLY A 131 -7.74 -14.35 -2.08
CA GLY A 131 -8.27 -15.20 -1.00
C GLY A 131 -7.94 -14.68 0.42
N ILE A 132 -6.86 -13.92 0.59
CA ILE A 132 -6.56 -13.22 1.84
C ILE A 132 -7.45 -11.97 1.96
N PHE A 133 -7.56 -11.16 0.91
CA PHE A 133 -8.45 -10.00 0.86
C PHE A 133 -9.91 -10.38 1.19
N LYS A 134 -10.49 -11.37 0.49
CA LYS A 134 -11.85 -11.86 0.76
C LYS A 134 -12.04 -12.37 2.19
N ARG A 135 -11.00 -12.97 2.80
CA ARG A 135 -11.07 -13.50 4.18
C ARG A 135 -10.95 -12.42 5.25
N GLU A 136 -9.98 -11.52 5.12
CA GLU A 136 -9.69 -10.52 6.15
C GLU A 136 -10.64 -9.31 6.07
N PHE A 137 -11.11 -8.95 4.87
CA PHE A 137 -11.95 -7.77 4.63
C PHE A 137 -13.40 -8.11 4.21
N GLY A 138 -13.63 -9.23 3.51
CA GLY A 138 -14.95 -9.73 3.10
C GLY A 138 -15.11 -9.87 1.57
N GLU A 139 -16.18 -10.55 1.10
CA GLU A 139 -16.40 -10.72 -0.36
C GLU A 139 -16.81 -9.42 -1.07
N ASN A 140 -17.48 -8.51 -0.35
CA ASN A 140 -17.78 -7.14 -0.76
C ASN A 140 -16.96 -6.13 0.06
N ALA A 141 -15.69 -6.45 0.32
CA ALA A 141 -14.78 -5.70 1.19
C ALA A 141 -14.69 -4.20 0.85
N LYS A 142 -15.30 -3.37 1.71
CA LYS A 142 -14.89 -1.97 1.86
C LYS A 142 -13.80 -1.87 2.93
N GLN A 143 -13.02 -0.81 2.85
CA GLN A 143 -11.78 -0.61 3.59
C GLN A 143 -11.99 -0.74 5.11
N LYS A 144 -11.23 -1.64 5.76
CA LYS A 144 -11.12 -1.68 7.23
C LYS A 144 -9.92 -0.83 7.64
N ASP A 145 -10.17 0.34 8.26
CA ASP A 145 -9.09 1.09 8.90
C ASP A 145 -8.58 0.32 10.13
N LEU A 146 -7.26 0.29 10.29
CA LEU A 146 -6.53 -0.43 11.34
C LEU A 146 -5.74 0.52 12.24
N GLY A 147 -6.24 1.76 12.41
CA GLY A 147 -5.97 2.60 13.58
C GLY A 147 -4.51 3.08 13.67
N PHE A 148 -3.95 3.52 12.55
CA PHE A 148 -2.54 3.86 12.46
C PHE A 148 -2.16 5.12 13.25
N PRO A 149 -0.99 5.16 13.93
CA PRO A 149 -0.63 6.27 14.81
C PRO A 149 -0.27 7.55 14.03
N LYS A 150 -1.06 8.62 14.22
CA LYS A 150 -0.74 10.00 13.77
C LYS A 150 0.64 10.42 14.33
N SER A 151 1.64 10.65 13.47
CA SER A 151 2.96 11.14 13.90
C SER A 151 3.01 12.66 14.04
N SER A 152 3.65 13.16 15.10
CA SER A 152 3.67 14.58 15.48
C SER A 152 4.20 15.53 14.40
N GLN A 153 3.50 16.64 14.19
CA GLN A 153 3.99 17.75 13.36
C GLN A 153 5.15 18.48 14.05
N ILE A 154 6.14 18.92 13.27
CA ILE A 154 7.21 19.83 13.71
C ILE A 154 7.15 21.07 12.83
N SER A 155 7.08 22.24 13.46
CA SER A 155 6.83 23.52 12.79
C SER A 155 8.02 24.01 11.96
N VAL A 156 7.72 24.60 10.79
CA VAL A 156 8.74 25.18 9.89
C VAL A 156 8.75 26.69 10.02
N HIS A 157 9.76 27.24 10.68
CA HIS A 157 9.98 28.68 10.75
C HIS A 157 10.29 29.27 9.36
N ARG A 158 9.43 30.19 8.90
CA ARG A 158 9.56 30.88 7.61
C ARG A 158 10.49 32.09 7.75
N CYS A 159 11.68 32.02 7.15
CA CYS A 159 12.65 33.12 7.18
C CYS A 159 12.09 34.39 6.51
N GLN A 160 12.26 35.55 7.15
CA GLN A 160 11.69 36.82 6.69
C GLN A 160 12.48 37.43 5.52
N LYS A 161 11.78 37.84 4.45
CA LYS A 161 12.25 38.92 3.56
C LYS A 161 11.60 40.24 3.97
N ARG A 162 12.31 41.35 3.71
CA ARG A 162 12.09 42.67 4.33
C ARG A 162 10.72 43.29 4.03
N ALA A 163 10.26 44.12 4.97
CA ALA A 163 9.00 44.82 4.93
C ALA A 163 8.93 45.91 3.83
N ILE A 164 7.70 46.18 3.37
CA ILE A 164 7.31 47.41 2.69
C ILE A 164 6.22 48.07 3.54
N SER A 165 6.47 49.30 4.00
CA SER A 165 5.50 50.04 4.81
C SER A 165 4.38 50.60 3.94
N ARG A 166 3.13 50.32 4.31
CA ARG A 166 1.95 51.13 3.92
C ARG A 166 1.05 51.32 5.14
N LYS A 167 0.50 52.53 5.28
CA LYS A 167 -0.26 52.98 6.45
C LYS A 167 -1.59 52.23 6.57
N ILE A 168 -1.99 51.96 7.82
CA ILE A 168 -3.40 51.72 8.15
C ILE A 168 -4.18 52.99 7.84
N VAL A 169 -5.28 52.86 7.11
CA VAL A 169 -6.31 53.90 6.96
C VAL A 169 -7.64 53.24 7.26
N SER A 170 -8.31 53.69 8.33
CA SER A 170 -9.69 53.29 8.59
C SER A 170 -10.59 53.92 7.54
N VAL A 171 -11.41 53.11 6.87
CA VAL A 171 -12.43 53.58 5.92
C VAL A 171 -13.76 53.05 6.42
N MET A 172 -14.60 53.95 6.92
CA MET A 172 -15.96 53.62 7.34
C MET A 172 -16.78 53.13 6.13
N ALA A 173 -17.59 52.10 6.32
CA ALA A 173 -18.44 51.58 5.26
C ALA A 173 -19.46 52.66 4.81
N PRO A 174 -19.53 53.01 3.51
CA PRO A 174 -20.51 53.97 3.03
C PRO A 174 -21.89 53.32 3.00
N GLN A 175 -22.88 53.95 3.65
CA GLN A 175 -24.28 53.63 3.40
C GLN A 175 -24.60 53.85 1.92
N ARG A 176 -25.29 52.90 1.28
CA ARG A 176 -25.86 53.05 -0.06
C ARG A 176 -27.34 52.71 -0.06
N SER A 177 -28.11 53.56 -0.71
CA SER A 177 -29.55 53.44 -0.92
C SER A 177 -29.89 52.38 -1.96
N SER A 178 -31.14 51.91 -1.94
CA SER A 178 -31.69 50.86 -2.80
C SER A 178 -32.10 51.35 -4.19
N SER A 179 -31.73 50.59 -5.24
CA SER A 179 -32.44 50.53 -6.53
C SER A 179 -31.90 49.42 -7.44
N ALA A 180 -32.74 48.93 -8.36
CA ALA A 180 -32.39 48.13 -9.55
C ALA A 180 -31.83 46.70 -9.32
N THR A 181 -32.76 45.80 -8.99
CA THR A 181 -32.82 44.37 -9.35
C THR A 181 -31.82 43.86 -10.41
N GLY A 182 -30.75 43.22 -9.96
CA GLY A 182 -30.25 41.99 -10.56
C GLY A 182 -30.61 40.82 -9.63
N SER A 183 -30.96 39.64 -10.15
CA SER A 183 -31.29 38.49 -9.30
C SER A 183 -30.02 37.92 -8.65
N VAL A 184 -29.69 38.41 -7.46
CA VAL A 184 -28.66 37.79 -6.60
C VAL A 184 -29.10 36.35 -6.34
N LYS A 185 -28.36 35.37 -6.85
CA LYS A 185 -28.54 33.98 -6.45
C LYS A 185 -28.18 33.88 -4.96
N THR A 186 -29.19 33.79 -4.10
CA THR A 186 -29.01 33.55 -2.67
C THR A 186 -28.24 32.25 -2.48
N GLY A 187 -27.08 32.34 -1.82
CA GLY A 187 -26.20 31.20 -1.60
C GLY A 187 -26.79 30.24 -0.57
N MET A 188 -26.97 28.98 -0.95
CA MET A 188 -27.49 27.94 -0.07
C MET A 188 -26.41 27.35 0.87
N THR A 189 -26.80 26.95 2.08
CA THR A 189 -25.97 26.17 3.04
C THR A 189 -25.72 24.74 2.54
N MET A 190 -24.97 23.91 3.28
CA MET A 190 -24.78 22.51 2.86
C MET A 190 -26.10 21.73 2.89
N THR A 191 -26.85 21.81 3.99
CA THR A 191 -28.17 21.17 4.12
C THR A 191 -29.15 21.65 3.05
N GLU A 192 -29.21 22.96 2.75
CA GLU A 192 -30.10 23.49 1.72
C GLU A 192 -29.77 22.95 0.32
N LYS A 193 -28.48 22.81 -0.04
CA LYS A 193 -28.07 22.19 -1.30
C LYS A 193 -28.49 20.71 -1.41
N ILE A 194 -28.29 19.95 -0.33
CA ILE A 194 -28.65 18.52 -0.27
C ILE A 194 -30.17 18.35 -0.39
N LEU A 195 -30.93 19.13 0.38
CA LEU A 195 -32.38 19.10 0.37
C LEU A 195 -32.98 19.63 -0.95
N ALA A 196 -32.37 20.64 -1.58
CA ALA A 196 -32.77 21.10 -2.92
C ALA A 196 -32.57 19.99 -3.97
N LYS A 197 -31.39 19.36 -4.01
CA LYS A 197 -31.08 18.20 -4.86
C LYS A 197 -32.11 17.08 -4.64
N ALA A 198 -32.32 16.65 -3.39
CA ALA A 198 -33.18 15.53 -3.05
C ALA A 198 -34.69 15.83 -3.19
N ALA A 199 -35.08 17.11 -3.26
CA ALA A 199 -36.44 17.56 -3.59
C ALA A 199 -36.62 17.95 -5.06
N GLU A 200 -35.65 17.68 -5.93
CA GLU A 200 -35.66 18.01 -7.37
C GLU A 200 -35.87 19.51 -7.66
N LYS A 201 -35.40 20.38 -6.75
CA LYS A 201 -35.53 21.85 -6.81
C LYS A 201 -34.20 22.54 -7.09
N SER A 202 -34.25 23.65 -7.81
CA SER A 202 -33.07 24.51 -8.06
C SER A 202 -32.62 25.31 -6.83
N GLN A 203 -33.52 25.54 -5.88
CA GLN A 203 -33.27 26.22 -4.60
C GLN A 203 -34.35 25.85 -3.57
N VAL A 204 -34.02 25.95 -2.29
CA VAL A 204 -34.96 25.91 -1.15
C VAL A 204 -34.53 26.97 -0.11
N VAL A 205 -35.43 27.36 0.78
CA VAL A 205 -35.13 28.28 1.91
C VAL A 205 -35.62 27.71 3.25
N PRO A 206 -35.04 28.13 4.39
CA PRO A 206 -35.45 27.64 5.71
C PRO A 206 -36.93 27.91 5.97
N GLY A 207 -37.65 26.86 6.36
CA GLY A 207 -39.09 26.88 6.58
C GLY A 207 -39.94 26.40 5.41
N ASP A 208 -39.38 26.20 4.21
CA ASP A 208 -40.07 25.53 3.10
C ASP A 208 -40.49 24.12 3.51
N ASN A 209 -41.71 23.70 3.13
CA ASN A 209 -42.12 22.30 3.16
C ASN A 209 -41.81 21.67 1.79
N ILE A 210 -41.10 20.56 1.79
CA ILE A 210 -40.57 19.90 0.59
C ILE A 210 -40.77 18.38 0.66
N TRP A 211 -41.19 17.80 -0.46
CA TRP A 211 -41.09 16.34 -0.65
C TRP A 211 -39.64 16.02 -1.00
N VAL A 212 -39.05 15.08 -0.27
CA VAL A 212 -37.63 14.70 -0.35
C VAL A 212 -37.54 13.22 -0.68
N ASN A 213 -36.79 12.89 -1.72
CA ASN A 213 -36.37 11.53 -2.04
C ASN A 213 -35.37 11.05 -0.98
N VAL A 214 -35.55 9.83 -0.48
CA VAL A 214 -34.70 9.22 0.54
C VAL A 214 -33.67 8.31 -0.12
N ASP A 215 -32.39 8.51 0.20
CA ASP A 215 -31.32 7.69 -0.37
C ASP A 215 -31.11 6.41 0.44
N VAL A 216 -31.21 6.49 1.78
CA VAL A 216 -31.15 5.35 2.71
C VAL A 216 -32.14 5.55 3.87
N LEU A 217 -32.87 4.50 4.25
CA LEU A 217 -33.60 4.40 5.53
C LEU A 217 -32.94 3.32 6.41
N MET A 218 -32.51 3.71 7.61
CA MET A 218 -32.04 2.79 8.64
C MET A 218 -33.15 2.50 9.68
N THR A 219 -33.23 1.26 10.17
CA THR A 219 -34.02 0.94 11.36
C THR A 219 -33.42 -0.19 12.19
N HIS A 220 -33.77 -0.20 13.47
CA HIS A 220 -33.25 -1.10 14.49
C HIS A 220 -34.37 -1.77 15.30
N ASP A 221 -34.01 -2.57 16.31
CA ASP A 221 -34.89 -3.45 17.09
C ASP A 221 -35.80 -2.77 18.12
N VAL A 222 -35.58 -1.49 18.45
CA VAL A 222 -36.56 -0.73 19.25
C VAL A 222 -37.75 -0.30 18.40
N CYS A 223 -37.48 0.22 17.19
CA CYS A 223 -38.44 1.00 16.40
C CYS A 223 -38.96 0.28 15.15
N GLY A 224 -38.15 -0.60 14.53
CA GLY A 224 -38.46 -1.31 13.28
C GLY A 224 -39.80 -2.03 13.28
N PRO A 225 -40.11 -2.90 14.26
CA PRO A 225 -41.42 -3.56 14.36
C PRO A 225 -42.61 -2.59 14.37
N GLY A 226 -42.44 -1.38 14.93
CA GLY A 226 -43.44 -0.33 14.89
C GLY A 226 -43.60 0.28 13.49
N ALA A 227 -42.49 0.58 12.82
CA ALA A 227 -42.50 1.08 11.43
C ALA A 227 -43.07 0.04 10.45
N PHE A 228 -42.70 -1.24 10.57
CA PHE A 228 -43.21 -2.34 9.74
C PHE A 228 -44.71 -2.57 9.95
N GLY A 229 -45.19 -2.49 11.20
CA GLY A 229 -46.62 -2.59 11.53
C GLY A 229 -47.44 -1.42 10.99
N ILE A 230 -46.88 -0.21 10.96
CA ILE A 230 -47.53 0.95 10.31
C ILE A 230 -47.51 0.78 8.79
N PHE A 231 -46.39 0.41 8.19
CA PHE A 231 -46.28 0.12 6.75
C PHE A 231 -47.31 -0.92 6.30
N LYS A 232 -47.41 -2.07 6.97
CA LYS A 232 -48.42 -3.11 6.68
C LYS A 232 -49.86 -2.62 6.87
N ARG A 233 -50.11 -1.71 7.81
CA ARG A 233 -51.45 -1.13 8.05
C ARG A 233 -51.88 -0.12 6.99
N GLU A 234 -51.00 0.81 6.61
CA GLU A 234 -51.35 1.91 5.68
C GLU A 234 -51.23 1.50 4.21
N PHE A 235 -50.28 0.64 3.84
CA PHE A 235 -50.06 0.16 2.47
C PHE A 235 -50.63 -1.25 2.21
N GLY A 236 -50.97 -2.00 3.28
CA GLY A 236 -51.56 -3.33 3.23
C GLY A 236 -50.57 -4.48 3.45
N GLU A 237 -51.04 -5.60 4.00
CA GLU A 237 -50.23 -6.78 4.37
C GLU A 237 -49.39 -7.40 3.24
N LYS A 238 -49.75 -7.15 1.97
CA LYS A 238 -49.03 -7.63 0.77
C LYS A 238 -48.18 -6.55 0.09
N ALA A 239 -48.06 -5.37 0.68
CA ALA A 239 -47.24 -4.29 0.16
C ALA A 239 -45.77 -4.71 0.06
N LYS A 240 -45.09 -4.17 -0.94
CA LYS A 240 -43.64 -4.25 -1.06
C LYS A 240 -43.02 -2.91 -0.71
N VAL A 241 -41.88 -2.96 -0.03
CA VAL A 241 -41.07 -1.77 0.25
C VAL A 241 -40.61 -1.11 -1.04
N TRP A 242 -40.37 0.21 -1.01
CA TRP A 242 -40.08 0.98 -2.22
C TRP A 242 -38.79 0.53 -2.93
N ASP A 243 -37.76 0.18 -2.15
CA ASP A 243 -36.46 -0.29 -2.62
C ASP A 243 -35.79 -1.11 -1.50
N PRO A 244 -35.65 -2.44 -1.65
CA PRO A 244 -35.07 -3.32 -0.62
C PRO A 244 -33.53 -3.22 -0.51
N GLU A 245 -32.86 -2.47 -1.39
CA GLU A 245 -31.43 -2.16 -1.27
C GLU A 245 -31.17 -0.83 -0.55
N LYS A 246 -32.17 0.06 -0.45
CA LYS A 246 -32.06 1.34 0.29
C LYS A 246 -32.50 1.25 1.75
N ILE A 247 -32.83 0.05 2.22
CA ILE A 247 -33.28 -0.20 3.60
C ILE A 247 -32.20 -0.98 4.33
N VAL A 248 -31.71 -0.41 5.43
CA VAL A 248 -30.67 -0.98 6.29
C VAL A 248 -31.28 -1.34 7.64
N VAL A 249 -31.11 -2.57 8.08
CA VAL A 249 -31.75 -3.12 9.29
C VAL A 249 -30.70 -3.72 10.22
N ILE A 250 -30.57 -3.17 11.43
CA ILE A 250 -29.50 -3.49 12.38
C ILE A 250 -30.11 -3.70 13.78
N PRO A 251 -30.23 -4.93 14.29
CA PRO A 251 -30.69 -5.19 15.66
C PRO A 251 -29.53 -5.05 16.66
N ASP A 252 -29.39 -3.89 17.32
CA ASP A 252 -28.25 -3.58 18.20
C ASP A 252 -28.62 -3.26 19.66
N HIS A 253 -29.88 -2.96 19.99
CA HIS A 253 -30.29 -2.61 21.36
C HIS A 253 -30.69 -3.82 22.21
N TYR A 254 -31.33 -4.81 21.59
CA TYR A 254 -31.99 -5.94 22.25
C TYR A 254 -31.40 -7.30 21.88
N ILE A 255 -30.61 -7.41 20.82
CA ILE A 255 -30.11 -8.69 20.27
C ILE A 255 -29.46 -9.64 21.30
N PHE A 256 -28.80 -9.11 22.34
CA PHE A 256 -28.14 -9.89 23.40
C PHE A 256 -28.98 -10.10 24.69
N THR A 257 -30.27 -9.73 24.69
CA THR A 257 -31.12 -9.84 25.89
C THR A 257 -31.69 -11.25 26.11
N THR A 258 -32.01 -11.59 27.36
CA THR A 258 -32.80 -12.78 27.70
C THR A 258 -34.30 -12.49 27.84
N ASP A 259 -34.74 -11.23 27.74
CA ASP A 259 -36.17 -10.89 27.78
C ASP A 259 -36.86 -11.31 26.47
N LYS A 260 -37.85 -12.19 26.60
CA LYS A 260 -38.67 -12.69 25.49
C LYS A 260 -39.49 -11.60 24.78
N ARG A 261 -39.81 -10.50 25.46
CA ARG A 261 -40.53 -9.35 24.87
C ARG A 261 -39.64 -8.55 23.92
N ALA A 262 -38.37 -8.41 24.27
CA ALA A 262 -37.39 -7.67 23.48
C ALA A 262 -36.85 -8.54 22.32
N ASN A 263 -36.60 -9.83 22.55
CA ASN A 263 -36.27 -10.77 21.46
C ASN A 263 -37.37 -10.86 20.38
N ARG A 264 -38.66 -10.78 20.76
CA ARG A 264 -39.79 -10.74 19.81
C ARG A 264 -39.64 -9.64 18.76
N ASN A 265 -39.04 -8.50 19.10
CA ASN A 265 -38.82 -7.42 18.13
C ASN A 265 -37.82 -7.84 17.04
N VAL A 266 -36.73 -8.51 17.42
CA VAL A 266 -35.76 -9.07 16.47
C VAL A 266 -36.41 -10.13 15.58
N ASP A 267 -37.27 -11.00 16.14
CA ASP A 267 -37.98 -12.01 15.35
C ASP A 267 -38.94 -11.39 14.32
N ILE A 268 -39.60 -10.27 14.66
CA ILE A 268 -40.41 -9.48 13.71
C ILE A 268 -39.52 -8.85 12.61
N MET A 269 -38.29 -8.41 12.93
CA MET A 269 -37.34 -7.94 11.91
C MET A 269 -36.90 -9.08 10.99
N ARG A 270 -36.58 -10.26 11.53
CA ARG A 270 -36.21 -11.46 10.77
C ARG A 270 -37.32 -11.89 9.83
N GLU A 271 -38.57 -11.84 10.29
CA GLU A 271 -39.75 -12.08 9.46
C GLU A 271 -39.85 -11.03 8.35
N HIS A 272 -39.87 -9.74 8.68
CA HIS A 272 -40.07 -8.67 7.70
C HIS A 272 -38.95 -8.58 6.66
N CYS A 273 -37.68 -8.72 7.07
CA CYS A 273 -36.54 -8.68 6.15
C CYS A 273 -36.61 -9.83 5.13
N ARG A 274 -37.07 -11.01 5.56
CA ARG A 274 -37.30 -12.18 4.69
C ARG A 274 -38.53 -12.02 3.80
N GLU A 275 -39.64 -11.48 4.32
CA GLU A 275 -40.84 -11.16 3.54
C GLU A 275 -40.57 -10.15 2.41
N GLN A 276 -39.72 -9.16 2.69
CA GLN A 276 -39.44 -8.04 1.80
C GLN A 276 -38.16 -8.21 0.97
N ASN A 277 -37.37 -9.24 1.25
CA ASN A 277 -36.05 -9.49 0.63
C ASN A 277 -35.08 -8.30 0.82
N ILE A 278 -35.01 -7.78 2.05
CA ILE A 278 -34.11 -6.68 2.42
C ILE A 278 -32.66 -7.16 2.35
N LYS A 279 -31.83 -6.45 1.60
CA LYS A 279 -30.43 -6.82 1.32
C LYS A 279 -29.50 -6.60 2.50
N TYR A 280 -29.69 -5.51 3.23
CA TYR A 280 -28.78 -5.06 4.30
C TYR A 280 -29.39 -5.32 5.68
N PHE A 281 -29.53 -6.61 6.04
CA PHE A 281 -29.98 -7.04 7.36
C PHE A 281 -28.82 -7.69 8.14
N TYR A 282 -28.32 -6.99 9.15
CA TYR A 282 -27.08 -7.28 9.84
C TYR A 282 -27.31 -7.98 11.20
N ASP A 283 -27.87 -9.19 11.16
CA ASP A 283 -28.38 -9.96 12.31
C ASP A 283 -27.34 -10.91 12.95
N ILE A 284 -27.65 -11.43 14.14
CA ILE A 284 -26.96 -12.55 14.78
C ILE A 284 -27.74 -13.84 14.53
N THR A 285 -27.05 -14.85 14.01
CA THR A 285 -27.54 -16.20 13.74
C THR A 285 -27.28 -17.16 14.91
N ASP A 286 -26.21 -16.96 15.68
CA ASP A 286 -25.88 -17.73 16.89
C ASP A 286 -25.44 -16.82 18.04
N LEU A 287 -26.22 -16.81 19.12
CA LEU A 287 -25.95 -16.05 20.35
C LEU A 287 -24.93 -16.75 21.29
N GLY A 288 -24.56 -18.01 21.01
CA GLY A 288 -23.63 -18.83 21.80
C GLY A 288 -22.16 -18.65 21.39
N ASP A 289 -21.86 -18.46 20.10
CA ASP A 289 -20.53 -18.05 19.63
C ASP A 289 -20.61 -16.83 18.71
N PHE A 290 -20.14 -15.69 19.21
CA PHE A 290 -20.05 -14.45 18.45
C PHE A 290 -19.28 -14.62 17.12
N ARG A 291 -18.30 -15.54 17.04
CA ARG A 291 -17.51 -15.78 15.81
C ARG A 291 -18.31 -16.43 14.68
N ALA A 292 -19.46 -17.01 14.95
CA ALA A 292 -20.35 -17.57 13.93
C ALA A 292 -21.17 -16.50 13.18
N ASN A 293 -21.02 -15.21 13.53
CA ASN A 293 -21.83 -14.09 13.02
C ASN A 293 -21.00 -13.07 12.22
N PRO A 294 -20.42 -13.44 11.05
CA PRO A 294 -19.61 -12.50 10.26
C PRO A 294 -20.41 -11.29 9.74
N ASP A 295 -21.73 -11.44 9.64
CA ASP A 295 -22.65 -10.42 9.13
C ASP A 295 -23.15 -9.46 10.22
N TYR A 296 -22.92 -9.71 11.51
CA TYR A 296 -23.31 -8.77 12.56
C TYR A 296 -22.31 -7.61 12.69
N LYS A 297 -22.81 -6.37 12.70
CA LYS A 297 -21.99 -5.15 12.61
C LYS A 297 -21.97 -4.27 13.87
N GLY A 298 -22.70 -4.63 14.92
CA GLY A 298 -22.75 -3.84 16.15
C GLY A 298 -23.60 -2.56 16.01
N VAL A 299 -23.18 -1.49 16.70
CA VAL A 299 -23.96 -0.25 16.85
C VAL A 299 -24.25 0.39 15.49
N CYS A 300 -25.53 0.63 15.22
CA CYS A 300 -26.06 1.00 13.91
C CYS A 300 -25.35 2.21 13.25
N HIS A 301 -25.06 3.27 14.00
CA HIS A 301 -24.41 4.48 13.47
C HIS A 301 -22.94 4.30 13.10
N VAL A 302 -22.26 3.30 13.67
CA VAL A 302 -20.88 2.93 13.30
C VAL A 302 -20.90 1.93 12.15
N ALA A 303 -21.80 0.95 12.19
CA ALA A 303 -22.03 -0.01 11.12
C ALA A 303 -22.41 0.66 9.78
N LEU A 304 -23.28 1.68 9.80
CA LEU A 304 -23.64 2.48 8.62
C LEU A 304 -22.40 3.11 7.95
N ALA A 305 -21.45 3.60 8.75
CA ALA A 305 -20.21 4.17 8.24
C ALA A 305 -19.27 3.10 7.68
N GLN A 306 -19.01 2.03 8.46
CA GLN A 306 -18.05 0.98 8.11
C GLN A 306 -18.47 0.14 6.88
N GLU A 307 -19.77 -0.08 6.69
CA GLU A 307 -20.30 -0.79 5.52
C GLU A 307 -20.52 0.14 4.29
N GLY A 308 -20.19 1.43 4.43
CA GLY A 308 -20.26 2.44 3.37
C GLY A 308 -21.68 2.79 2.92
N HIS A 309 -22.61 2.91 3.88
CA HIS A 309 -23.95 3.48 3.68
C HIS A 309 -23.96 5.01 3.83
N CYS A 310 -23.00 5.57 4.56
CA CYS A 310 -22.78 7.01 4.65
C CYS A 310 -22.01 7.51 3.41
N ARG A 311 -22.65 8.32 2.55
CA ARG A 311 -22.07 8.82 1.28
C ARG A 311 -22.36 10.33 1.10
N PRO A 312 -21.38 11.16 0.73
CA PRO A 312 -21.56 12.62 0.70
C PRO A 312 -22.70 13.11 -0.20
N GLY A 313 -23.47 14.09 0.30
CA GLY A 313 -24.52 14.75 -0.47
C GLY A 313 -25.83 13.96 -0.65
N GLU A 314 -26.06 12.93 0.16
CA GLU A 314 -27.29 12.13 0.21
C GLU A 314 -28.19 12.48 1.42
N VAL A 315 -29.44 12.00 1.38
CA VAL A 315 -30.40 12.05 2.50
C VAL A 315 -30.54 10.68 3.16
N LEU A 316 -30.08 10.58 4.40
CA LEU A 316 -30.16 9.36 5.22
C LEU A 316 -31.13 9.58 6.39
N LEU A 317 -32.18 8.77 6.48
CA LEU A 317 -33.15 8.81 7.57
C LEU A 317 -33.01 7.57 8.44
N GLY A 318 -33.34 7.68 9.72
CA GLY A 318 -33.29 6.56 10.64
C GLY A 318 -34.37 6.64 11.71
N THR A 319 -34.79 5.50 12.26
CA THR A 319 -35.74 5.48 13.38
C THR A 319 -35.12 5.81 14.74
N ASP A 320 -33.80 6.04 14.76
CA ASP A 320 -33.02 6.44 15.94
C ASP A 320 -32.61 7.93 15.89
N SER A 321 -32.55 8.58 17.05
CA SER A 321 -32.19 10.01 17.19
C SER A 321 -30.79 10.36 16.68
N HIS A 322 -29.82 9.47 16.92
CA HIS A 322 -28.39 9.71 16.68
C HIS A 322 -27.98 9.43 15.24
N THR A 323 -28.94 9.19 14.35
CA THR A 323 -28.74 9.08 12.89
C THR A 323 -27.97 10.28 12.31
N CYS A 324 -28.07 11.46 12.94
CA CYS A 324 -27.27 12.65 12.62
C CYS A 324 -25.74 12.43 12.62
N THR A 325 -25.22 11.37 13.24
CA THR A 325 -23.83 10.89 13.12
C THR A 325 -23.35 10.86 11.67
N ALA A 326 -24.20 10.41 10.74
CA ALA A 326 -23.85 10.25 9.33
C ALA A 326 -23.64 11.60 8.60
N GLY A 327 -24.12 12.73 9.15
CA GLY A 327 -23.83 14.06 8.61
C GLY A 327 -22.36 14.48 8.73
N ALA A 328 -21.53 13.75 9.48
CA ALA A 328 -20.06 13.85 9.44
C ALA A 328 -19.47 13.55 8.05
N PHE A 329 -20.22 12.85 7.19
CA PHE A 329 -19.86 12.55 5.80
C PHE A 329 -20.37 13.61 4.81
N GLY A 330 -20.92 14.74 5.27
CA GLY A 330 -21.58 15.71 4.40
C GLY A 330 -22.95 15.26 3.90
N GLN A 331 -23.67 14.45 4.68
CA GLN A 331 -25.07 14.07 4.44
C GLN A 331 -26.06 15.01 5.15
N PHE A 332 -27.31 15.01 4.69
CA PHE A 332 -28.42 15.39 5.55
C PHE A 332 -28.93 14.13 6.25
N ALA A 333 -28.60 13.98 7.54
CA ALA A 333 -28.91 12.79 8.31
C ALA A 333 -29.77 13.12 9.55
N THR A 334 -30.87 12.38 9.78
CA THR A 334 -31.77 12.70 10.91
C THR A 334 -32.66 11.55 11.37
N GLY A 335 -32.93 11.53 12.68
CA GLY A 335 -33.95 10.65 13.27
C GLY A 335 -35.38 11.05 12.89
N ILE A 336 -36.24 10.07 12.63
CA ILE A 336 -37.66 10.21 12.27
C ILE A 336 -38.54 9.22 13.08
N GLY A 337 -39.84 9.47 13.18
CA GLY A 337 -40.74 8.60 13.94
C GLY A 337 -41.14 7.34 13.18
N ASN A 338 -41.67 6.33 13.90
CA ASN A 338 -42.16 5.08 13.30
C ASN A 338 -43.22 5.29 12.21
N THR A 339 -44.04 6.34 12.33
CA THR A 339 -45.03 6.71 11.30
C THR A 339 -44.35 7.22 10.03
N ASP A 340 -43.35 8.09 10.18
CA ASP A 340 -42.57 8.63 9.07
C ASP A 340 -41.80 7.50 8.37
N ALA A 341 -41.16 6.62 9.14
CA ALA A 341 -40.43 5.47 8.61
C ALA A 341 -41.37 4.48 7.92
N GLY A 342 -42.57 4.21 8.46
CA GLY A 342 -43.61 3.42 7.81
C GLY A 342 -44.09 4.00 6.48
N PHE A 343 -44.13 5.34 6.37
CA PHE A 343 -44.45 6.04 5.12
C PHE A 343 -43.29 6.00 4.11
N VAL A 344 -42.05 6.20 4.57
CA VAL A 344 -40.84 6.09 3.73
C VAL A 344 -40.71 4.67 3.18
N LEU A 345 -40.91 3.63 4.00
CA LEU A 345 -40.90 2.22 3.58
C LEU A 345 -41.82 1.96 2.37
N GLY A 346 -42.98 2.61 2.27
CA GLY A 346 -43.92 2.44 1.16
C GLY A 346 -43.75 3.41 -0.01
N THR A 347 -42.90 4.44 0.07
CA THR A 347 -42.84 5.52 -0.94
C THR A 347 -41.45 5.99 -1.37
N GLY A 348 -40.41 5.71 -0.58
CA GLY A 348 -39.07 6.28 -0.76
C GLY A 348 -38.99 7.79 -0.61
N LYS A 349 -40.03 8.42 -0.05
CA LYS A 349 -40.15 9.87 0.08
C LYS A 349 -40.65 10.26 1.46
N ILE A 350 -40.35 11.50 1.88
CA ILE A 350 -40.87 12.11 3.11
C ILE A 350 -41.20 13.58 2.85
N LEU A 351 -42.19 14.13 3.57
CA LEU A 351 -42.41 15.57 3.63
C LEU A 351 -41.55 16.14 4.75
N LEU A 352 -40.42 16.76 4.40
CA LEU A 352 -39.57 17.47 5.34
C LEU A 352 -39.82 18.97 5.24
N LYS A 353 -39.70 19.66 6.36
CA LYS A 353 -39.55 21.11 6.39
C LYS A 353 -38.04 21.44 6.48
N VAL A 354 -37.57 22.42 5.72
CA VAL A 354 -36.15 22.79 5.64
C VAL A 354 -35.72 23.47 6.96
N PRO A 355 -34.72 22.93 7.67
CA PRO A 355 -34.24 23.53 8.92
C PRO A 355 -33.27 24.70 8.64
N PRO A 356 -33.30 25.78 9.44
CA PRO A 356 -32.27 26.82 9.36
C PRO A 356 -30.93 26.29 9.88
N THR A 357 -29.82 26.78 9.32
CA THR A 357 -28.47 26.37 9.71
C THR A 357 -27.84 27.34 10.71
N MET A 358 -27.31 26.83 11.82
CA MET A 358 -26.31 27.51 12.64
C MET A 358 -24.93 27.04 12.18
N ARG A 359 -24.05 27.97 11.82
CA ARG A 359 -22.68 27.65 11.40
C ARG A 359 -21.70 27.87 12.55
N PHE A 360 -20.84 26.88 12.77
CA PHE A 360 -19.74 26.91 13.71
C PHE A 360 -18.43 26.93 12.91
N ILE A 361 -17.55 27.86 13.26
CA ILE A 361 -16.20 27.96 12.71
C ILE A 361 -15.26 27.78 13.89
N LEU A 362 -14.54 26.65 13.90
CA LEU A 362 -13.63 26.25 14.97
C LEU A 362 -12.22 26.17 14.38
N ASP A 363 -11.41 27.18 14.70
CA ASP A 363 -10.05 27.37 14.20
C ASP A 363 -9.03 27.31 15.34
N GLY A 364 -7.83 26.81 15.03
CA GLY A 364 -6.74 26.58 15.98
C GLY A 364 -6.37 25.11 16.16
N GLU A 365 -5.26 24.86 16.86
CA GLU A 365 -4.74 23.53 17.17
C GLU A 365 -5.47 22.94 18.40
N MET A 366 -6.05 21.74 18.27
CA MET A 366 -6.65 21.03 19.40
C MET A 366 -5.54 20.41 20.28
N PRO A 367 -5.48 20.71 21.59
CA PRO A 367 -4.52 20.08 22.50
C PRO A 367 -4.71 18.56 22.55
N SER A 368 -3.62 17.79 22.57
CA SER A 368 -3.62 16.31 22.45
C SER A 368 -4.23 15.54 23.65
N TYR A 369 -4.89 16.24 24.57
CA TYR A 369 -5.63 15.69 25.70
C TYR A 369 -7.15 15.98 25.60
N LEU A 370 -7.60 16.73 24.59
CA LEU A 370 -9.00 16.95 24.26
C LEU A 370 -9.37 16.10 23.04
N GLN A 371 -10.65 15.75 22.95
CA GLN A 371 -11.27 15.06 21.83
C GLN A 371 -12.45 15.88 21.31
N ALA A 372 -12.96 15.52 20.13
CA ALA A 372 -14.18 16.14 19.58
C ALA A 372 -15.41 16.05 20.51
N LYS A 373 -15.43 15.09 21.46
CA LYS A 373 -16.46 15.02 22.51
C LYS A 373 -16.38 16.19 23.50
N ASP A 374 -15.19 16.61 23.91
CA ASP A 374 -15.02 17.77 24.79
C ASP A 374 -15.40 19.06 24.04
N LEU A 375 -15.06 19.12 22.74
CA LEU A 375 -15.38 20.24 21.86
C LEU A 375 -16.89 20.46 21.72
N ILE A 376 -17.68 19.39 21.48
CA ILE A 376 -19.15 19.51 21.37
C ILE A 376 -19.83 19.70 22.73
N LEU A 377 -19.29 19.16 23.83
CA LEU A 377 -19.78 19.45 25.18
C LEU A 377 -19.62 20.95 25.52
N GLN A 378 -18.53 21.58 25.08
CA GLN A 378 -18.28 23.01 25.23
C GLN A 378 -19.18 23.88 24.32
N VAL A 379 -19.50 23.42 23.10
CA VAL A 379 -20.42 24.13 22.18
C VAL A 379 -21.87 24.03 22.63
N SER A 380 -22.33 22.84 23.05
CA SER A 380 -23.73 22.54 23.39
C SER A 380 -24.08 22.72 24.87
N VAL A 381 -23.17 23.30 25.67
CA VAL A 381 -23.26 23.59 27.11
C VAL A 381 -24.09 22.54 27.87
N LEU A 382 -23.69 21.28 27.73
CA LEU A 382 -24.38 20.14 28.33
C LEU A 382 -24.18 20.17 29.85
N SER A 383 -25.14 20.78 30.51
CA SER A 383 -24.97 21.32 31.86
C SER A 383 -24.95 20.25 32.95
N LEU A 384 -23.75 19.75 33.25
CA LEU A 384 -23.42 19.17 34.56
C LEU A 384 -23.78 20.11 35.74
N LEU A 385 -23.94 21.40 35.45
CA LEU A 385 -24.38 22.44 36.37
C LEU A 385 -25.88 22.41 36.74
N GLN A 386 -26.70 21.48 36.23
CA GLN A 386 -28.11 21.33 36.68
C GLN A 386 -28.28 20.96 38.17
N HIS A 387 -27.19 20.67 38.88
CA HIS A 387 -27.19 20.39 40.33
C HIS A 387 -26.29 21.35 41.15
N LEU A 388 -25.81 22.45 40.57
CA LEU A 388 -25.07 23.49 41.29
C LEU A 388 -25.84 24.81 41.29
N SER A 389 -25.74 25.54 42.39
CA SER A 389 -26.49 26.78 42.60
C SER A 389 -26.04 27.88 41.63
N PRO A 390 -26.91 28.84 41.26
CA PRO A 390 -26.66 29.80 40.18
C PRO A 390 -25.55 30.85 40.46
N PHE A 391 -24.75 30.68 41.52
CA PHE A 391 -23.72 31.62 41.93
C PHE A 391 -22.31 31.31 41.38
N THR A 392 -22.04 30.09 40.92
CA THR A 392 -20.67 29.67 40.52
C THR A 392 -20.40 29.67 39.02
N ALA A 393 -21.42 29.83 38.17
CA ALA A 393 -21.26 29.79 36.71
C ALA A 393 -20.38 30.92 36.14
N SER A 394 -20.31 32.08 36.83
CA SER A 394 -19.58 33.25 36.32
C SER A 394 -18.05 33.16 36.41
N GLU A 395 -17.50 32.29 37.26
CA GLU A 395 -16.04 32.18 37.48
C GLU A 395 -15.41 31.03 36.68
N LEU A 396 -16.22 30.07 36.19
CA LEU A 396 -15.76 28.93 35.39
C LEU A 396 -15.64 29.23 33.89
N LEU A 397 -16.19 30.35 33.40
CA LEU A 397 -16.13 30.73 31.99
C LEU A 397 -14.78 31.32 31.53
N THR A 398 -13.85 31.60 32.45
CA THR A 398 -12.46 31.93 32.12
C THR A 398 -11.61 30.66 31.98
N GLY A 399 -11.74 30.01 30.81
CA GLY A 399 -10.87 28.90 30.42
C GLY A 399 -9.40 29.33 30.17
N PRO A 400 -8.48 28.37 29.92
CA PRO A 400 -7.04 28.64 29.79
C PRO A 400 -6.65 29.48 28.55
N PHE A 401 -7.58 29.68 27.61
CA PHE A 401 -7.39 30.54 26.45
C PHE A 401 -7.86 31.96 26.79
N GLY A 402 -6.92 32.83 27.15
CA GLY A 402 -7.16 34.17 27.75
C GLY A 402 -7.77 35.25 26.85
N HIS A 403 -8.72 34.91 25.98
CA HIS A 403 -9.50 35.84 25.15
C HIS A 403 -10.99 35.65 25.41
N LYS A 404 -11.76 36.75 25.42
CA LYS A 404 -13.23 36.68 25.45
C LYS A 404 -13.76 36.09 24.14
N SER A 405 -14.19 34.84 24.18
CA SER A 405 -14.94 34.19 23.10
C SER A 405 -16.42 34.54 23.19
N GLU A 406 -16.85 35.62 22.53
CA GLU A 406 -18.20 36.22 22.66
C GLU A 406 -19.40 35.33 22.22
N ILE A 407 -19.20 34.05 21.88
CA ILE A 407 -20.26 33.11 21.43
C ILE A 407 -20.16 31.70 22.09
N ILE A 408 -19.04 31.32 22.70
CA ILE A 408 -18.80 29.93 23.15
C ILE A 408 -19.35 29.70 24.58
N GLY A 409 -20.68 29.71 24.73
CA GLY A 409 -21.32 29.44 26.02
C GLY A 409 -22.85 29.54 26.12
N GLU A 410 -23.62 29.62 25.02
CA GLU A 410 -25.06 29.97 25.09
C GLU A 410 -26.06 28.93 24.54
N ILE A 411 -25.60 27.84 23.92
CA ILE A 411 -26.51 26.79 23.41
C ILE A 411 -26.88 25.86 24.55
N SER A 412 -28.12 25.96 25.03
CA SER A 412 -28.70 25.00 26.00
C SER A 412 -29.19 23.73 25.29
N VAL A 413 -29.75 22.79 26.07
CA VAL A 413 -30.40 21.54 25.61
C VAL A 413 -31.52 21.77 24.56
N ALA A 414 -31.99 23.01 24.38
CA ALA A 414 -32.93 23.40 23.31
C ALA A 414 -32.40 24.53 22.39
N GLY A 415 -31.14 24.93 22.53
CA GLY A 415 -30.56 26.05 21.79
C GLY A 415 -30.44 25.79 20.28
N ALA A 416 -30.30 24.53 19.87
CA ALA A 416 -30.28 24.10 18.47
C ALA A 416 -31.60 23.45 18.00
N THR A 417 -32.68 23.50 18.79
CA THR A 417 -33.97 22.84 18.47
C THR A 417 -34.40 23.09 17.02
N TYR A 418 -34.51 21.99 16.26
CA TYR A 418 -34.96 21.96 14.87
C TYR A 418 -34.01 22.66 13.84
N LYS A 419 -32.77 22.97 14.23
CA LYS A 419 -31.75 23.59 13.36
C LYS A 419 -30.74 22.55 12.84
N THR A 420 -30.07 22.84 11.73
CA THR A 420 -28.80 22.15 11.38
C THR A 420 -27.64 22.83 12.09
N MET A 421 -26.68 22.07 12.60
CA MET A 421 -25.36 22.57 13.04
C MET A 421 -24.33 22.26 11.94
N GLU A 422 -23.83 23.27 11.22
CA GLU A 422 -22.81 23.12 10.16
C GLU A 422 -21.44 23.49 10.73
N PHE A 423 -20.52 22.53 10.82
CA PHE A 423 -19.19 22.73 11.40
C PHE A 423 -18.12 22.90 10.32
N SER A 424 -17.18 23.81 10.55
CA SER A 424 -16.08 24.13 9.62
C SER A 424 -14.90 24.76 10.38
N GLY A 425 -13.77 24.98 9.70
CA GLY A 425 -12.56 25.60 10.28
C GLY A 425 -11.44 24.60 10.54
N THR A 426 -10.23 25.10 10.78
CA THR A 426 -9.00 24.28 10.79
C THR A 426 -8.98 23.22 11.88
N THR A 427 -9.72 23.42 12.99
CA THR A 427 -9.84 22.40 14.03
C THR A 427 -10.67 21.23 13.52
N ILE A 428 -11.79 21.48 12.83
CA ILE A 428 -12.64 20.44 12.22
C ILE A 428 -11.86 19.66 11.15
N GLU A 429 -11.10 20.35 10.31
CA GLU A 429 -10.26 19.74 9.28
C GLU A 429 -9.23 18.75 9.87
N SER A 430 -8.76 18.97 11.11
CA SER A 430 -7.78 18.11 11.78
C SER A 430 -8.33 16.83 12.44
N LEU A 431 -9.65 16.74 12.62
CA LEU A 431 -10.35 15.62 13.28
C LEU A 431 -10.38 14.37 12.39
N THR A 432 -10.26 13.16 12.97
CA THR A 432 -10.56 11.91 12.24
C THR A 432 -12.05 11.77 11.91
N MET A 433 -12.42 10.79 11.10
CA MET A 433 -13.85 10.53 10.83
C MET A 433 -14.60 10.09 12.08
N GLU A 434 -14.00 9.35 13.02
CA GLU A 434 -14.62 8.97 14.30
C GLU A 434 -14.85 10.19 15.20
N GLU A 435 -13.90 11.13 15.20
CA GLU A 435 -14.03 12.41 15.91
C GLU A 435 -15.13 13.29 15.29
N ARG A 436 -15.19 13.36 13.94
CA ARG A 436 -16.25 14.06 13.19
C ARG A 436 -17.62 13.41 13.39
N MET A 437 -17.69 12.07 13.41
CA MET A 437 -18.89 11.30 13.74
C MET A 437 -19.34 11.60 15.17
N THR A 438 -18.42 11.62 16.14
CA THR A 438 -18.71 11.97 17.55
C THR A 438 -19.27 13.40 17.66
N LEU A 439 -18.71 14.35 16.91
CA LEU A 439 -19.17 15.74 16.85
C LEU A 439 -20.59 15.85 16.28
N CYS A 440 -20.91 15.17 15.18
CA CYS A 440 -22.25 15.19 14.58
C CYS A 440 -23.29 14.32 15.31
N ASN A 441 -22.86 13.26 16.00
CA ASN A 441 -23.67 12.42 16.87
C ASN A 441 -24.28 13.24 18.03
N MET A 442 -23.42 14.01 18.72
CA MET A 442 -23.73 14.82 19.90
C MET A 442 -24.52 16.13 19.61
N VAL A 443 -25.07 16.28 18.40
CA VAL A 443 -25.88 17.45 18.00
C VAL A 443 -27.34 17.33 18.45
N VAL A 444 -27.84 16.10 18.60
CA VAL A 444 -29.26 15.88 18.95
C VAL A 444 -29.56 16.25 20.41
N GLU A 445 -28.56 16.20 21.29
CA GLU A 445 -28.60 16.65 22.69
C GLU A 445 -28.80 18.17 22.84
N ALA A 446 -28.48 18.97 21.82
CA ALA A 446 -28.81 20.39 21.76
C ALA A 446 -30.19 20.67 21.11
N GLY A 447 -30.92 19.60 20.76
CA GLY A 447 -32.13 19.62 19.95
C GLY A 447 -31.89 19.73 18.43
N GLY A 448 -30.64 19.65 17.98
CA GLY A 448 -30.26 19.79 16.58
C GLY A 448 -30.85 18.68 15.71
N LYS A 449 -31.30 19.05 14.49
CA LYS A 449 -31.95 18.13 13.55
C LYS A 449 -30.94 17.36 12.70
N ASN A 450 -29.78 17.94 12.40
CA ASN A 450 -28.66 17.33 11.68
C ASN A 450 -27.36 18.05 12.09
N GLY A 451 -26.27 17.31 12.27
CA GLY A 451 -24.91 17.85 12.36
C GLY A 451 -24.18 17.59 11.05
N VAL A 452 -23.73 18.62 10.33
CA VAL A 452 -23.08 18.45 9.02
C VAL A 452 -21.68 19.03 8.98
N ILE A 453 -20.75 18.26 8.43
CA ILE A 453 -19.38 18.68 8.12
C ILE A 453 -19.22 18.61 6.60
N PRO A 454 -18.72 19.66 5.93
CA PRO A 454 -18.43 19.61 4.50
C PRO A 454 -17.43 18.48 4.18
N PRO A 455 -17.68 17.68 3.12
CA PRO A 455 -16.79 16.57 2.77
C PRO A 455 -15.47 17.11 2.22
N ASP A 456 -14.37 16.60 2.76
CA ASP A 456 -13.00 16.94 2.39
C ASP A 456 -12.17 15.66 2.12
N ALA A 457 -10.85 15.80 1.99
CA ALA A 457 -9.97 14.64 1.80
C ALA A 457 -10.07 13.59 2.92
N THR A 458 -10.35 13.98 4.17
CA THR A 458 -10.56 13.02 5.27
C THR A 458 -11.86 12.24 5.09
N THR A 459 -12.93 12.89 4.60
CA THR A 459 -14.18 12.21 4.25
C THR A 459 -14.01 11.31 3.03
N PHE A 460 -13.38 11.78 1.95
CA PHE A 460 -13.18 10.98 0.74
C PHE A 460 -12.27 9.78 1.00
N ASN A 461 -11.13 9.94 1.67
CA ASN A 461 -10.20 8.85 2.00
C ASN A 461 -10.82 7.73 2.87
N TYR A 462 -11.92 8.00 3.58
CA TYR A 462 -12.64 6.99 4.39
C TYR A 462 -13.74 6.26 3.58
N VAL A 463 -14.31 6.92 2.57
CA VAL A 463 -15.36 6.35 1.70
C VAL A 463 -14.77 5.70 0.44
N GLU A 464 -13.54 6.07 0.06
CA GLU A 464 -12.80 5.55 -1.08
C GLU A 464 -12.26 4.14 -0.81
N VAL A 465 -13.05 3.14 -1.22
CA VAL A 465 -12.54 1.80 -1.52
C VAL A 465 -11.43 1.96 -2.57
N TRP A 466 -10.31 1.27 -2.39
CA TRP A 466 -9.10 1.53 -3.15
C TRP A 466 -9.33 1.41 -4.67
N ASP A 467 -9.03 2.52 -5.35
CA ASP A 467 -9.16 2.76 -6.78
C ASP A 467 -8.78 1.55 -7.64
N SER A 468 -9.77 0.99 -8.35
CA SER A 468 -9.59 -0.19 -9.21
C SER A 468 -8.82 0.10 -10.51
N GLU A 469 -8.46 1.37 -10.74
CA GLU A 469 -7.48 1.80 -11.75
C GLU A 469 -6.01 1.69 -11.26
N LYS A 470 -5.76 1.46 -9.95
CA LYS A 470 -4.41 1.25 -9.38
C LYS A 470 -4.02 -0.23 -9.25
N ILE A 471 -4.96 -1.14 -9.52
CA ILE A 471 -4.74 -2.58 -9.49
C ILE A 471 -4.52 -3.09 -10.91
N VAL A 472 -3.41 -3.80 -11.13
CA VAL A 472 -3.01 -4.37 -12.41
C VAL A 472 -2.85 -5.89 -12.30
N VAL A 473 -3.48 -6.64 -13.20
CA VAL A 473 -3.55 -8.10 -13.13
C VAL A 473 -3.11 -8.71 -14.46
N ILE A 474 -2.01 -9.46 -14.44
CA ILE A 474 -1.34 -10.02 -15.63
C ILE A 474 -1.06 -11.51 -15.41
N PRO A 475 -1.76 -12.44 -16.08
CA PRO A 475 -1.47 -13.88 -16.01
C PRO A 475 -0.33 -14.26 -16.97
N ASP A 476 0.83 -14.69 -16.47
CA ASP A 476 2.03 -14.93 -17.29
C ASP A 476 2.86 -16.19 -16.95
N HIS A 477 2.50 -16.94 -15.91
CA HIS A 477 3.21 -18.15 -15.47
C HIS A 477 2.51 -19.47 -15.82
N TYR A 478 1.18 -19.46 -15.92
CA TYR A 478 0.30 -20.63 -16.05
C TYR A 478 -0.54 -20.58 -17.33
N ILE A 479 -0.03 -19.88 -18.33
CA ILE A 479 -0.57 -19.77 -19.68
C ILE A 479 -0.07 -20.90 -20.59
N PHE A 480 -0.92 -21.31 -21.55
CA PHE A 480 -0.65 -22.38 -22.52
C PHE A 480 -0.34 -23.77 -21.92
N THR A 481 -0.69 -24.04 -20.66
CA THR A 481 -0.55 -25.37 -20.02
C THR A 481 -1.90 -26.11 -19.95
N THR A 482 -1.83 -27.44 -20.03
CA THR A 482 -2.95 -28.36 -19.85
C THR A 482 -3.29 -28.63 -18.38
N ASP A 483 -2.48 -28.13 -17.44
CA ASP A 483 -2.69 -28.34 -16.01
C ASP A 483 -3.98 -27.69 -15.49
N LYS A 484 -4.82 -28.49 -14.83
CA LYS A 484 -6.16 -28.06 -14.37
C LYS A 484 -6.15 -27.16 -13.14
N ARG A 485 -5.03 -27.07 -12.42
CA ARG A 485 -4.85 -26.17 -11.27
C ARG A 485 -4.34 -24.81 -11.75
N ALA A 486 -3.42 -24.79 -12.70
CA ALA A 486 -3.00 -23.61 -13.45
C ALA A 486 -4.22 -22.86 -14.02
N ASN A 487 -5.06 -23.54 -14.79
CA ASN A 487 -6.23 -22.91 -15.42
C ASN A 487 -7.26 -22.40 -14.38
N ARG A 488 -7.49 -23.15 -13.29
CA ARG A 488 -8.34 -22.69 -12.17
C ARG A 488 -7.85 -21.38 -11.53
N ASN A 489 -6.54 -21.16 -11.43
CA ASN A 489 -6.00 -19.92 -10.88
C ASN A 489 -6.41 -18.70 -11.73
N VAL A 490 -6.38 -18.83 -13.05
CA VAL A 490 -6.81 -17.76 -13.97
C VAL A 490 -8.31 -17.50 -13.83
N ASP A 491 -9.14 -18.54 -13.69
CA ASP A 491 -10.59 -18.38 -13.49
C ASP A 491 -10.93 -17.66 -12.16
N ILE A 492 -10.18 -17.92 -11.09
CA ILE A 492 -10.30 -17.16 -9.82
C ILE A 492 -9.93 -15.70 -10.01
N MET A 493 -8.94 -15.39 -10.86
CA MET A 493 -8.59 -14.00 -11.19
C MET A 493 -9.69 -13.32 -11.99
N ARG A 494 -10.26 -13.98 -13.00
CA ARG A 494 -11.39 -13.47 -13.81
C ARG A 494 -12.58 -13.11 -12.93
N GLU A 495 -12.96 -14.04 -12.06
CA GLU A 495 -14.08 -13.85 -11.13
C GLU A 495 -13.83 -12.62 -10.25
N HIS A 496 -12.65 -12.52 -9.62
CA HIS A 496 -12.32 -11.41 -8.75
C HIS A 496 -12.19 -10.07 -9.46
N CYS A 497 -11.56 -10.02 -10.64
CA CYS A 497 -11.42 -8.78 -11.41
C CYS A 497 -12.78 -8.24 -11.86
N ARG A 498 -13.72 -9.13 -12.21
CA ARG A 498 -15.11 -8.78 -12.52
C ARG A 498 -15.89 -8.34 -11.28
N GLU A 499 -15.73 -9.00 -10.13
CA GLU A 499 -16.37 -8.60 -8.86
C GLU A 499 -15.95 -7.21 -8.41
N GLN A 500 -14.64 -6.93 -8.41
CA GLN A 500 -14.06 -5.68 -7.91
C GLN A 500 -13.92 -4.60 -8.99
N ASN A 501 -14.45 -4.83 -10.20
CA ASN A 501 -14.37 -3.93 -11.36
C ASN A 501 -12.92 -3.45 -11.64
N ILE A 502 -11.95 -4.37 -11.61
CA ILE A 502 -10.53 -4.07 -11.88
C ILE A 502 -10.35 -3.72 -13.36
N LYS A 503 -9.88 -2.51 -13.63
CA LYS A 503 -9.77 -1.94 -14.98
C LYS A 503 -8.65 -2.58 -15.81
N TYR A 504 -7.51 -2.88 -15.17
CA TYR A 504 -6.30 -3.34 -15.85
C TYR A 504 -6.07 -4.84 -15.67
N PHE A 505 -7.05 -5.65 -16.06
CA PHE A 505 -6.93 -7.10 -16.14
C PHE A 505 -6.70 -7.55 -17.59
N TYR A 506 -5.50 -8.05 -17.86
CA TYR A 506 -5.04 -8.39 -19.21
C TYR A 506 -5.25 -9.89 -19.49
N ASP A 507 -6.51 -10.28 -19.69
CA ASP A 507 -6.94 -11.69 -19.74
C ASP A 507 -6.45 -12.45 -20.99
N ILE A 508 -6.41 -13.77 -20.86
CA ILE A 508 -6.06 -14.77 -21.88
C ILE A 508 -7.20 -15.79 -22.02
N THR A 509 -8.29 -15.34 -22.66
CA THR A 509 -9.51 -16.11 -22.91
C THR A 509 -9.31 -17.41 -23.70
N ASP A 510 -8.39 -17.44 -24.67
CA ASP A 510 -8.05 -18.61 -25.50
C ASP A 510 -6.61 -19.07 -25.20
N LEU A 511 -6.47 -20.28 -24.65
CA LEU A 511 -5.19 -20.91 -24.31
C LEU A 511 -4.59 -21.75 -25.45
N GLY A 512 -5.22 -21.75 -26.64
CA GLY A 512 -4.77 -22.41 -27.86
C GLY A 512 -4.13 -21.46 -28.87
N ASP A 513 -4.67 -20.25 -29.08
CA ASP A 513 -4.03 -19.20 -29.88
C ASP A 513 -3.98 -17.85 -29.16
N PHE A 514 -2.77 -17.43 -28.78
CA PHE A 514 -2.55 -16.13 -28.15
C PHE A 514 -2.98 -14.95 -29.03
N ARG A 515 -3.03 -15.11 -30.36
CA ARG A 515 -3.44 -14.04 -31.30
C ARG A 515 -4.94 -13.76 -31.29
N ALA A 516 -5.74 -14.68 -30.76
CA ALA A 516 -7.16 -14.47 -30.49
C ALA A 516 -7.41 -13.59 -29.24
N ASN A 517 -6.36 -13.24 -28.48
CA ASN A 517 -6.44 -12.50 -27.22
C ASN A 517 -5.85 -11.09 -27.35
N PRO A 518 -6.61 -10.08 -27.82
CA PRO A 518 -6.10 -8.71 -27.99
C PRO A 518 -5.74 -8.03 -26.66
N ASP A 519 -6.35 -8.47 -25.56
CA ASP A 519 -6.13 -7.91 -24.23
C ASP A 519 -4.92 -8.52 -23.51
N TYR A 520 -4.43 -9.68 -23.95
CA TYR A 520 -3.28 -10.34 -23.33
C TYR A 520 -1.97 -9.63 -23.66
N LYS A 521 -1.18 -9.25 -22.64
CA LYS A 521 0.02 -8.42 -22.87
C LYS A 521 1.35 -9.17 -22.85
N GLY A 522 1.51 -10.21 -22.03
CA GLY A 522 2.79 -10.90 -21.86
C GLY A 522 3.26 -10.96 -20.40
N VAL A 523 4.57 -11.10 -20.23
CA VAL A 523 5.30 -11.09 -18.97
C VAL A 523 5.12 -9.75 -18.24
N CYS A 524 4.67 -9.81 -16.99
CA CYS A 524 4.19 -8.69 -16.20
C CYS A 524 5.15 -7.49 -16.17
N HIS A 525 6.44 -7.71 -15.89
CA HIS A 525 7.44 -6.63 -15.75
C HIS A 525 7.75 -5.87 -17.03
N VAL A 526 7.42 -6.42 -18.20
CA VAL A 526 7.56 -5.73 -19.50
C VAL A 526 6.22 -5.16 -19.96
N ALA A 527 5.12 -5.86 -19.71
CA ALA A 527 3.77 -5.36 -19.96
C ALA A 527 3.44 -4.08 -19.15
N LEU A 528 3.78 -4.03 -17.86
CA LEU A 528 3.61 -2.83 -17.01
C LEU A 528 4.27 -1.58 -17.62
N ALA A 529 5.48 -1.73 -18.17
CA ALA A 529 6.23 -0.64 -18.80
C ALA A 529 5.61 -0.22 -20.14
N GLN A 530 5.19 -1.18 -20.96
CA GLN A 530 4.62 -0.92 -22.29
C GLN A 530 3.22 -0.29 -22.21
N GLU A 531 2.41 -0.66 -21.21
CA GLU A 531 1.03 -0.17 -21.00
C GLU A 531 0.95 1.02 -20.01
N GLY A 532 2.06 1.71 -19.71
CA GLY A 532 2.04 3.01 -19.01
C GLY A 532 1.86 2.98 -17.48
N HIS A 533 2.11 1.84 -16.84
CA HIS A 533 2.01 1.66 -15.38
C HIS A 533 3.31 1.99 -14.63
N CYS A 534 4.46 1.98 -15.30
CA CYS A 534 5.72 2.42 -14.72
C CYS A 534 5.90 3.95 -14.89
N ARG A 535 5.73 4.73 -13.82
CA ARG A 535 5.70 6.20 -13.86
C ARG A 535 6.66 6.85 -12.84
N PRO A 536 7.52 7.80 -13.25
CA PRO A 536 8.54 8.37 -12.37
C PRO A 536 8.04 8.96 -11.04
N GLY A 537 8.72 8.58 -9.95
CA GLY A 537 8.50 9.11 -8.60
C GLY A 537 7.35 8.48 -7.81
N GLU A 538 6.85 7.31 -8.23
CA GLU A 538 5.77 6.55 -7.58
C GLU A 538 6.26 5.31 -6.81
N VAL A 539 5.39 4.75 -5.97
CA VAL A 539 5.54 3.46 -5.27
C VAL A 539 4.74 2.38 -6.01
N LEU A 540 5.45 1.42 -6.62
CA LEU A 540 4.86 0.28 -7.32
C LEU A 540 5.19 -1.02 -6.58
N LEU A 541 4.17 -1.74 -6.12
CA LEU A 541 4.31 -3.03 -5.45
C LEU A 541 3.86 -4.17 -6.36
N GLY A 542 4.31 -5.38 -6.08
CA GLY A 542 3.84 -6.54 -6.84
C GLY A 542 4.05 -7.86 -6.11
N THR A 543 3.22 -8.85 -6.43
CA THR A 543 3.32 -10.21 -5.85
C THR A 543 4.43 -11.07 -6.46
N ASP A 544 5.32 -10.47 -7.25
CA ASP A 544 6.56 -11.10 -7.73
C ASP A 544 7.83 -10.34 -7.29
N SER A 545 8.90 -11.10 -7.06
CA SER A 545 10.23 -10.63 -6.67
C SER A 545 10.88 -9.66 -7.65
N HIS A 546 10.64 -9.79 -8.96
CA HIS A 546 11.29 -8.99 -10.01
C HIS A 546 10.57 -7.66 -10.33
N THR A 547 9.57 -7.29 -9.52
CA THR A 547 8.85 -6.01 -9.59
C THR A 547 9.80 -4.80 -9.54
N CYS A 548 10.99 -4.94 -8.93
CA CYS A 548 12.08 -3.95 -8.96
C CYS A 548 12.51 -3.50 -10.37
N THR A 549 12.16 -4.23 -11.44
CA THR A 549 12.28 -3.81 -12.84
C THR A 549 11.76 -2.37 -13.06
N ALA A 550 10.63 -2.02 -12.45
CA ALA A 550 9.99 -0.72 -12.63
C ALA A 550 10.81 0.45 -12.03
N GLY A 551 11.76 0.18 -11.12
CA GLY A 551 12.68 1.20 -10.61
C GLY A 551 13.61 1.80 -11.67
N ALA A 552 13.73 1.19 -12.85
CA ALA A 552 14.36 1.77 -14.04
C ALA A 552 13.71 3.09 -14.50
N PHE A 553 12.47 3.34 -14.09
CA PHE A 553 11.70 4.56 -14.39
C PHE A 553 11.82 5.62 -13.27
N GLY A 554 12.66 5.40 -12.25
CA GLY A 554 12.72 6.27 -11.07
C GLY A 554 11.58 6.04 -10.08
N GLN A 555 11.10 4.80 -9.96
CA GLN A 555 10.09 4.38 -8.97
C GLN A 555 10.75 3.69 -7.76
N PHE A 556 10.05 3.71 -6.62
CA PHE A 556 10.29 2.70 -5.59
C PHE A 556 9.48 1.45 -5.94
N ALA A 557 10.15 0.44 -6.48
CA ALA A 557 9.51 -0.77 -6.97
C ALA A 557 9.99 -2.03 -6.21
N THR A 558 9.07 -2.86 -5.71
CA THR A 558 9.49 -4.03 -4.92
C THR A 558 8.47 -5.16 -4.85
N GLY A 559 8.97 -6.39 -4.76
CA GLY A 559 8.17 -7.58 -4.47
C GLY A 559 7.67 -7.60 -3.03
N ILE A 560 6.43 -8.05 -2.84
CA ILE A 560 5.75 -8.24 -1.56
C ILE A 560 5.04 -9.61 -1.51
N GLY A 561 4.70 -10.11 -0.32
CA GLY A 561 4.02 -11.40 -0.16
C GLY A 561 2.51 -11.33 -0.41
N ASN A 562 1.85 -12.48 -0.55
CA ASN A 562 0.39 -12.55 -0.75
C ASN A 562 -0.39 -11.90 0.41
N THR A 563 0.12 -11.99 1.65
CA THR A 563 -0.47 -11.32 2.82
C THR A 563 -0.38 -9.81 2.72
N ASP A 564 0.79 -9.30 2.32
CA ASP A 564 1.02 -7.87 2.10
C ASP A 564 0.11 -7.37 0.98
N ALA A 565 0.02 -8.09 -0.14
CA ALA A 565 -0.84 -7.71 -1.27
C ALA A 565 -2.33 -7.77 -0.92
N GLY A 566 -2.77 -8.78 -0.15
CA GLY A 566 -4.13 -8.86 0.38
C GLY A 566 -4.46 -7.70 1.34
N PHE A 567 -3.47 -7.22 2.10
CA PHE A 567 -3.60 -6.03 2.95
C PHE A 567 -3.65 -4.74 2.12
N VAL A 568 -2.81 -4.58 1.09
CA VAL A 568 -2.84 -3.42 0.20
C VAL A 568 -4.17 -3.39 -0.56
N LEU A 569 -4.68 -4.53 -1.05
CA LEU A 569 -6.03 -4.65 -1.63
C LEU A 569 -7.12 -4.12 -0.69
N GLY A 570 -7.00 -4.37 0.62
CA GLY A 570 -7.94 -3.88 1.63
C GLY A 570 -7.77 -2.41 2.06
N THR A 571 -6.65 -1.74 1.75
CA THR A 571 -6.26 -0.47 2.41
C THR A 571 -5.57 0.59 1.54
N GLY A 572 -5.14 0.23 0.32
CA GLY A 572 -4.28 1.07 -0.54
C GLY A 572 -2.89 1.39 0.05
N LYS A 573 -2.48 0.74 1.15
CA LYS A 573 -1.33 1.13 1.98
C LYS A 573 -0.50 -0.07 2.42
N ILE A 574 0.77 0.16 2.76
CA ILE A 574 1.66 -0.85 3.37
C ILE A 574 2.59 -0.22 4.41
N LEU A 575 2.97 -0.99 5.42
CA LEU A 575 4.05 -0.63 6.36
C LEU A 575 5.39 -1.08 5.78
N LEU A 576 6.21 -0.12 5.36
CA LEU A 576 7.59 -0.38 4.90
C LEU A 576 8.60 0.17 5.90
N LYS A 577 9.73 -0.52 6.01
CA LYS A 577 10.93 0.03 6.64
C LYS A 577 11.79 0.67 5.56
N VAL A 578 12.16 1.94 5.72
CA VAL A 578 12.96 2.69 4.74
C VAL A 578 14.32 2.00 4.56
N PRO A 579 14.68 1.54 3.35
CA PRO A 579 15.93 0.84 3.12
C PRO A 579 17.09 1.83 2.97
N PRO A 580 18.28 1.55 3.53
CA PRO A 580 19.48 2.33 3.22
C PRO A 580 19.86 2.16 1.75
N THR A 581 20.43 3.21 1.15
CA THR A 581 20.76 3.23 -0.29
C THR A 581 22.27 3.03 -0.51
N MET A 582 22.64 2.06 -1.35
CA MET A 582 23.96 2.01 -1.99
C MET A 582 23.87 2.76 -3.32
N ARG A 583 24.89 3.55 -3.68
CA ARG A 583 24.97 4.18 -5.00
C ARG A 583 26.07 3.54 -5.84
N PHE A 584 25.76 3.25 -7.09
CA PHE A 584 26.70 2.76 -8.09
C PHE A 584 26.90 3.85 -9.14
N ILE A 585 28.16 4.23 -9.38
CA ILE A 585 28.54 5.21 -10.40
C ILE A 585 29.31 4.50 -11.50
N LEU A 586 28.75 4.45 -12.72
CA LEU A 586 29.30 3.78 -13.88
C LEU A 586 29.58 4.81 -14.98
N ASP A 587 30.86 5.10 -15.22
CA ASP A 587 31.31 6.12 -16.18
C ASP A 587 32.22 5.53 -17.27
N GLY A 588 32.08 6.08 -18.48
CA GLY A 588 32.76 5.64 -19.71
C GLY A 588 31.79 5.29 -20.84
N GLU A 589 32.32 4.70 -21.91
CA GLU A 589 31.57 4.19 -23.07
C GLU A 589 31.46 2.67 -23.02
N MET A 590 30.29 2.11 -23.32
CA MET A 590 30.11 0.65 -23.36
C MET A 590 30.64 0.07 -24.70
N PRO A 591 31.51 -0.96 -24.67
CA PRO A 591 31.88 -1.71 -25.87
C PRO A 591 30.66 -2.37 -26.54
N SER A 592 30.60 -2.34 -27.87
CA SER A 592 29.47 -2.82 -28.69
C SER A 592 29.11 -4.32 -28.53
N TYR A 593 30.00 -5.11 -27.94
CA TYR A 593 29.81 -6.54 -27.66
C TYR A 593 29.33 -6.83 -26.22
N LEU A 594 29.06 -5.80 -25.41
CA LEU A 594 28.45 -5.92 -24.08
C LEU A 594 27.04 -5.32 -24.08
N GLN A 595 26.23 -5.71 -23.09
CA GLN A 595 24.92 -5.13 -22.79
C GLN A 595 24.80 -4.86 -21.28
N ALA A 596 23.78 -4.13 -20.83
CA ALA A 596 23.50 -3.92 -19.40
C ALA A 596 23.33 -5.21 -18.59
N LYS A 597 23.01 -6.34 -19.23
CA LYS A 597 22.99 -7.64 -18.53
C LYS A 597 24.39 -8.11 -18.13
N ASP A 598 25.40 -7.86 -18.96
CA ASP A 598 26.79 -8.14 -18.60
C ASP A 598 27.27 -7.17 -17.51
N LEU A 599 26.72 -5.96 -17.40
CA LEU A 599 27.03 -5.04 -16.29
C LEU A 599 26.56 -5.52 -14.91
N ILE A 600 25.42 -6.23 -14.82
CA ILE A 600 24.89 -6.67 -13.53
C ILE A 600 25.41 -8.06 -13.12
N LEU A 601 25.70 -8.92 -14.10
CA LEU A 601 26.26 -10.25 -13.87
C LEU A 601 27.75 -10.20 -13.46
N GLN A 602 28.09 -11.00 -12.45
CA GLN A 602 29.35 -11.75 -12.44
C GLN A 602 29.01 -13.18 -12.04
N ALA A 603 29.30 -14.15 -12.90
CA ALA A 603 28.98 -15.54 -12.68
C ALA A 603 30.01 -16.22 -11.77
N SER A 604 29.88 -16.03 -10.46
CA SER A 604 30.46 -16.97 -9.49
C SER A 604 29.81 -18.34 -9.69
N VAL A 605 30.61 -19.39 -9.94
CA VAL A 605 30.13 -20.78 -10.06
C VAL A 605 29.71 -21.31 -8.68
N ILE A 606 28.51 -20.92 -8.24
CA ILE A 606 27.89 -21.42 -7.02
C ILE A 606 27.00 -22.61 -7.38
N CYS A 607 27.63 -23.74 -7.70
CA CYS A 607 26.99 -25.03 -7.48
C CYS A 607 26.76 -25.16 -5.97
N LEU A 608 25.51 -25.09 -5.52
CA LEU A 608 25.12 -25.38 -4.14
C LEU A 608 25.16 -26.89 -3.89
N THR A 609 26.38 -27.43 -3.83
CA THR A 609 26.68 -28.76 -3.27
C THR A 609 27.51 -28.57 -2.01
N ASP A 610 26.80 -28.72 -0.88
CA ASP A 610 27.29 -28.90 0.48
C ASP A 610 28.03 -27.77 1.22
N PHE A 611 27.63 -27.61 2.48
CA PHE A 611 28.48 -27.00 3.51
C PHE A 611 29.77 -27.82 3.65
N VAL A 612 30.87 -27.15 4.05
CA VAL A 612 32.22 -27.72 4.26
C VAL A 612 33.02 -27.97 2.97
N PHE A 613 33.47 -26.89 2.30
CA PHE A 613 34.85 -26.83 1.76
C PHE A 613 35.33 -25.37 1.48
N LEU A 614 35.25 -24.49 2.47
CA LEU A 614 35.60 -23.06 2.32
C LEU A 614 37.10 -22.81 2.58
N THR A 615 37.99 -23.48 1.82
CA THR A 615 39.46 -23.26 1.84
C THR A 615 40.06 -23.51 0.45
N ILE A 616 41.10 -22.76 0.08
CA ILE A 616 41.88 -22.89 -1.17
C ILE A 616 41.17 -22.45 -2.48
N ILE A 617 40.71 -21.20 -2.54
CA ILE A 617 41.12 -20.31 -3.63
C ILE A 617 41.66 -19.03 -2.98
N SER A 618 42.88 -18.62 -3.31
CA SER A 618 43.57 -17.51 -2.65
C SER A 618 44.48 -16.76 -3.62
N TYR A 619 44.34 -15.43 -3.68
CA TYR A 619 45.15 -14.49 -4.45
C TYR A 619 45.36 -14.77 -5.96
N ARG A 620 44.42 -14.28 -6.80
CA ARG A 620 44.70 -13.36 -7.94
C ARG A 620 43.52 -13.25 -8.92
N SER A 621 42.74 -12.18 -8.78
CA SER A 621 42.29 -11.29 -9.88
C SER A 621 41.39 -10.20 -9.31
N ILE A 622 41.66 -8.94 -9.64
CA ILE A 622 40.73 -7.83 -9.37
C ILE A 622 40.04 -7.52 -10.69
N ILE A 623 38.82 -8.03 -10.90
CA ILE A 623 37.75 -7.42 -11.68
C ILE A 623 36.45 -8.18 -11.40
N THR A 624 35.40 -7.39 -11.29
CA THR A 624 34.00 -7.72 -11.07
C THR A 624 33.19 -6.66 -11.83
N VAL A 625 31.85 -6.72 -11.79
CA VAL A 625 31.05 -5.51 -12.00
C VAL A 625 30.20 -5.18 -10.78
N ILE A 626 29.20 -6.00 -10.42
CA ILE A 626 28.38 -5.73 -9.22
C ILE A 626 28.07 -7.00 -8.38
N ILE A 627 27.22 -7.91 -8.85
CA ILE A 627 26.65 -8.96 -7.96
C ILE A 627 27.72 -9.90 -7.37
N GLY A 628 28.79 -10.20 -8.11
CA GLY A 628 29.88 -11.04 -7.59
C GLY A 628 30.81 -10.37 -6.57
N GLU A 629 30.78 -9.03 -6.42
CA GLU A 629 31.60 -8.30 -5.43
C GLU A 629 30.87 -8.27 -4.09
N ILE A 630 29.58 -7.95 -4.17
CA ILE A 630 28.72 -7.79 -3.00
C ILE A 630 28.12 -9.14 -2.56
N SER A 631 28.15 -10.15 -3.44
CA SER A 631 27.47 -11.46 -3.33
C SER A 631 25.94 -11.38 -3.31
N VAL A 632 25.29 -12.54 -3.36
CA VAL A 632 23.81 -12.70 -3.31
C VAL A 632 23.14 -12.10 -2.06
N ALA A 633 23.91 -11.65 -1.07
CA ALA A 633 23.42 -11.01 0.16
C ALA A 633 23.92 -9.56 0.36
N GLY A 634 24.77 -9.01 -0.50
CA GLY A 634 25.44 -7.72 -0.24
C GLY A 634 24.54 -6.49 -0.28
N ALA A 635 23.43 -6.59 -1.01
CA ALA A 635 22.38 -5.58 -1.06
C ALA A 635 21.16 -5.94 -0.17
N THR A 636 21.26 -6.94 0.73
CA THR A 636 20.13 -7.39 1.57
C THR A 636 19.38 -6.23 2.22
N TYR A 637 18.12 -6.04 1.83
CA TYR A 637 17.23 -4.97 2.31
C TYR A 637 17.72 -3.53 2.01
N LYS A 638 18.69 -3.34 1.10
CA LYS A 638 19.17 -2.03 0.62
C LYS A 638 18.48 -1.64 -0.69
N THR A 639 18.48 -0.35 -1.04
CA THR A 639 18.29 0.09 -2.43
C THR A 639 19.63 0.13 -3.15
N MET A 640 19.65 -0.19 -4.45
CA MET A 640 20.77 0.09 -5.35
C MET A 640 20.39 1.24 -6.29
N GLU A 641 20.98 2.43 -6.11
CA GLU A 641 20.76 3.63 -6.94
C GLU A 641 21.87 3.73 -7.99
N PHE A 642 21.54 3.66 -9.27
CA PHE A 642 22.51 3.67 -10.37
C PHE A 642 22.61 5.05 -11.04
N SER A 643 23.82 5.46 -11.43
CA SER A 643 24.10 6.76 -12.06
C SER A 643 25.42 6.74 -12.84
N GLY A 644 25.72 7.83 -13.56
CA GLY A 644 26.95 7.98 -14.35
C GLY A 644 26.69 7.85 -15.86
N THR A 645 27.67 8.26 -16.68
CA THR A 645 27.48 8.43 -18.13
C THR A 645 27.05 7.16 -18.84
N THR A 646 27.43 6.00 -18.30
CA THR A 646 27.02 4.69 -18.84
C THR A 646 25.52 4.51 -18.70
N ILE A 647 24.97 4.79 -17.51
CA ILE A 647 23.54 4.61 -17.21
C ILE A 647 22.69 5.57 -18.04
N GLU A 648 23.17 6.80 -18.22
CA GLU A 648 22.57 7.80 -19.11
C GLU A 648 22.53 7.30 -20.57
N SER A 649 23.57 6.59 -21.03
CA SER A 649 23.61 6.01 -22.39
C SER A 649 22.75 4.76 -22.59
N LEU A 650 22.34 4.05 -21.53
CA LEU A 650 21.52 2.84 -21.63
C LEU A 650 20.11 3.13 -22.14
N THR A 651 19.56 2.21 -22.94
CA THR A 651 18.14 2.20 -23.34
C THR A 651 17.23 1.88 -22.15
N MET A 652 15.91 2.13 -22.27
CA MET A 652 14.99 1.72 -21.20
C MET A 652 14.93 0.19 -21.02
N GLU A 653 15.08 -0.60 -22.07
CA GLU A 653 15.08 -2.07 -21.97
C GLU A 653 16.35 -2.57 -21.23
N GLU A 654 17.50 -1.93 -21.48
CA GLU A 654 18.73 -2.16 -20.73
C GLU A 654 18.63 -1.76 -19.26
N ARG A 655 18.10 -0.56 -18.98
CA ARG A 655 17.85 -0.06 -17.61
C ARG A 655 16.91 -0.97 -16.83
N MET A 656 15.83 -1.44 -17.46
CA MET A 656 14.92 -2.44 -16.89
C MET A 656 15.67 -3.74 -16.54
N THR A 657 16.59 -4.19 -17.38
CA THR A 657 17.40 -5.40 -17.14
C THR A 657 18.33 -5.23 -15.92
N LEU A 658 18.95 -4.05 -15.78
CA LEU A 658 19.79 -3.69 -14.64
C LEU A 658 19.01 -3.69 -13.32
N CYS A 659 17.83 -3.04 -13.28
CA CYS A 659 17.01 -2.93 -12.08
C CYS A 659 16.28 -4.24 -11.70
N ASN A 660 15.91 -5.06 -12.69
CA ASN A 660 15.33 -6.39 -12.46
C ASN A 660 16.27 -7.27 -11.61
N MET A 661 17.53 -7.36 -12.00
CA MET A 661 18.50 -8.29 -11.38
C MET A 661 19.03 -7.83 -10.00
N VAL A 662 18.58 -6.69 -9.47
CA VAL A 662 18.95 -6.22 -8.13
C VAL A 662 18.46 -7.15 -7.01
N VAL A 663 17.35 -7.85 -7.20
CA VAL A 663 16.82 -8.79 -6.19
C VAL A 663 17.70 -10.03 -6.03
N GLU A 664 18.48 -10.41 -7.04
CA GLU A 664 19.49 -11.49 -6.95
C GLU A 664 20.68 -11.14 -6.03
N ALA A 665 20.87 -9.88 -5.66
CA ALA A 665 21.81 -9.43 -4.62
C ALA A 665 21.17 -9.24 -3.23
N GLY A 666 19.89 -9.62 -3.08
CA GLY A 666 19.07 -9.33 -1.90
C GLY A 666 18.52 -7.89 -1.85
N GLY A 667 18.70 -7.10 -2.92
CA GLY A 667 18.26 -5.71 -3.00
C GLY A 667 16.74 -5.57 -2.93
N LYS A 668 16.26 -4.59 -2.16
CA LYS A 668 14.83 -4.32 -2.01
C LYS A 668 14.25 -3.57 -3.21
N ASN A 669 15.03 -2.69 -3.85
CA ASN A 669 14.71 -1.99 -5.09
C ASN A 669 16.02 -1.62 -5.83
N GLY A 670 15.99 -1.59 -7.17
CA GLY A 670 17.03 -1.03 -8.02
C GLY A 670 16.48 0.20 -8.74
N VAL A 671 17.11 1.37 -8.62
CA VAL A 671 16.51 2.63 -9.08
C VAL A 671 17.47 3.48 -9.92
N ILE A 672 16.95 4.07 -11.00
CA ILE A 672 17.68 4.94 -11.94
C ILE A 672 16.98 6.31 -11.98
N PRO A 673 17.70 7.44 -11.90
CA PRO A 673 17.11 8.77 -12.04
C PRO A 673 16.43 8.95 -13.42
N PRO A 674 15.20 9.46 -13.48
CA PRO A 674 14.47 9.63 -14.74
C PRO A 674 15.04 10.78 -15.57
N ASP A 675 15.39 10.51 -16.83
CA ASP A 675 15.98 11.47 -17.77
C ASP A 675 15.19 11.50 -19.10
N ALA A 676 15.76 12.11 -20.14
CA ALA A 676 15.13 12.18 -21.47
C ALA A 676 14.79 10.79 -22.05
N THR A 677 15.62 9.77 -21.81
CA THR A 677 15.36 8.39 -22.26
C THR A 677 14.14 7.80 -21.53
N THR A 678 13.99 8.08 -20.23
CA THR A 678 12.79 7.71 -19.47
C THR A 678 11.55 8.50 -19.90
N PHE A 679 11.65 9.83 -20.05
CA PHE A 679 10.50 10.66 -20.42
C PHE A 679 9.99 10.33 -21.83
N ASN A 680 10.87 10.18 -22.82
CA ASN A 680 10.49 9.80 -24.19
C ASN A 680 9.88 8.39 -24.28
N TYR A 681 10.16 7.50 -23.31
CA TYR A 681 9.50 6.19 -23.22
C TYR A 681 8.12 6.29 -22.56
N VAL A 682 7.97 7.08 -21.48
CA VAL A 682 6.67 7.25 -20.81
C VAL A 682 5.71 8.12 -21.63
N GLU A 683 6.24 9.01 -22.48
CA GLU A 683 5.47 9.83 -23.43
C GLU A 683 4.55 8.96 -24.31
N ASN A 684 3.31 9.42 -24.46
CA ASN A 684 2.21 8.74 -25.17
C ASN A 684 1.80 7.36 -24.65
N ARG A 685 2.46 6.80 -23.62
CA ARG A 685 2.06 5.52 -22.97
C ARG A 685 1.17 5.71 -21.75
N THR A 686 1.18 6.89 -21.12
CA THR A 686 0.29 7.18 -19.98
C THR A 686 -0.30 8.60 -20.07
N SER A 687 -1.53 8.74 -19.59
CA SER A 687 -2.20 10.03 -19.36
C SER A 687 -2.29 10.41 -17.88
N VAL A 688 -1.82 9.52 -16.98
CA VAL A 688 -1.83 9.75 -15.53
C VAL A 688 -0.73 10.76 -15.16
N PRO A 689 -1.05 11.88 -14.48
CA PRO A 689 -0.03 12.84 -14.06
C PRO A 689 0.91 12.25 -13.00
N PHE A 690 2.21 12.24 -13.28
CA PHE A 690 3.25 11.80 -12.35
C PHE A 690 4.23 12.95 -12.04
N GLN A 691 5.05 12.78 -11.00
CA GLN A 691 6.05 13.76 -10.59
C GLN A 691 7.39 13.06 -10.32
N PRO A 692 8.41 13.23 -11.18
CA PRO A 692 9.72 12.63 -10.99
C PRO A 692 10.41 13.18 -9.73
N VAL A 693 11.25 12.34 -9.12
CA VAL A 693 11.95 12.60 -7.87
C VAL A 693 13.44 12.34 -8.06
N TYR A 694 14.29 13.17 -7.44
CA TYR A 694 15.76 13.10 -7.58
C TYR A 694 16.45 13.27 -6.22
N SER A 695 17.52 12.52 -5.98
CA SER A 695 18.37 12.62 -4.78
C SER A 695 18.84 14.05 -4.50
N ASP A 696 18.95 14.45 -3.23
CA ASP A 696 19.53 15.74 -2.87
C ASP A 696 21.04 15.80 -3.19
N GLY A 697 21.54 16.97 -3.56
CA GLY A 697 22.99 17.19 -3.79
C GLY A 697 23.88 16.99 -2.55
N ASN A 698 23.27 16.86 -1.36
CA ASN A 698 23.92 16.50 -0.10
C ASN A 698 23.34 15.21 0.52
N ALA A 699 22.75 14.33 -0.30
CA ALA A 699 22.26 13.02 0.12
C ALA A 699 23.40 12.13 0.66
N ARG A 700 23.07 11.19 1.54
CA ARG A 700 24.02 10.27 2.17
C ARG A 700 23.72 8.83 1.79
N TYR A 701 24.66 8.20 1.12
CA TYR A 701 24.61 6.78 0.75
C TYR A 701 25.36 5.93 1.78
N ASN A 702 24.90 4.70 1.99
CA ASN A 702 25.56 3.73 2.88
C ASN A 702 26.91 3.28 2.31
N ASP A 703 26.92 3.04 1.00
CA ASP A 703 28.07 2.65 0.18
C ASP A 703 28.00 3.44 -1.14
N ASN A 704 29.14 3.82 -1.73
CA ASN A 704 29.18 4.54 -3.02
C ASN A 704 30.30 4.00 -3.96
N PRO A 705 30.27 2.72 -4.37
CA PRO A 705 31.20 2.18 -5.36
C PRO A 705 31.15 2.90 -6.73
N MET A 706 32.33 3.14 -7.28
CA MET A 706 32.54 3.74 -8.61
C MET A 706 33.25 2.72 -9.50
N VAL A 707 32.64 2.36 -10.63
CA VAL A 707 33.02 1.20 -11.45
C VAL A 707 33.50 1.67 -12.83
N PRO A 708 34.83 1.69 -13.10
CA PRO A 708 35.38 2.31 -14.31
C PRO A 708 35.42 1.35 -15.51
N LEU A 709 34.73 1.70 -16.60
CA LEU A 709 34.55 0.83 -17.78
C LEU A 709 35.85 0.37 -18.47
N CYS A 710 36.95 1.12 -18.32
CA CYS A 710 38.24 0.81 -18.96
C CYS A 710 38.88 -0.51 -18.49
N LYS A 711 38.31 -1.21 -17.50
CA LYS A 711 38.75 -2.52 -16.99
C LYS A 711 37.98 -3.72 -17.53
N TYR A 712 36.93 -3.51 -18.33
CA TYR A 712 35.90 -4.53 -18.59
C TYR A 712 36.28 -5.60 -19.64
N GLY A 713 37.54 -5.63 -20.10
CA GLY A 713 38.05 -6.70 -20.99
C GLY A 713 37.97 -8.12 -20.42
N PHE A 714 37.72 -8.25 -19.11
CA PHE A 714 37.61 -9.49 -18.35
C PHE A 714 36.17 -9.90 -18.01
N LEU A 715 35.13 -9.13 -18.37
CA LEU A 715 33.73 -9.50 -18.06
C LEU A 715 33.34 -10.86 -18.65
N ILE A 716 33.96 -11.18 -19.79
CA ILE A 716 33.76 -12.40 -20.57
C ILE A 716 34.63 -13.55 -20.00
N ALA A 717 34.93 -13.52 -18.70
CA ALA A 717 35.62 -14.59 -17.99
C ALA A 717 34.83 -15.91 -18.06
N LEU A 718 33.49 -15.87 -17.89
CA LEU A 718 32.66 -17.08 -17.89
C LEU A 718 32.83 -17.90 -19.17
N SER A 719 32.77 -17.29 -20.37
CA SER A 719 32.92 -18.07 -21.60
C SER A 719 34.36 -18.47 -21.91
N ARG A 720 35.36 -17.91 -21.22
CA ARG A 720 36.78 -18.29 -21.34
C ARG A 720 37.16 -19.40 -20.36
N GLU A 721 36.53 -19.43 -19.19
CA GLU A 721 36.69 -20.44 -18.14
C GLU A 721 35.77 -21.65 -18.37
N CYS A 722 34.57 -21.42 -18.92
CA CYS A 722 33.60 -22.46 -19.29
C CYS A 722 33.57 -22.78 -20.79
N LYS A 723 34.57 -22.36 -21.59
CA LYS A 723 34.68 -22.68 -23.03
C LYS A 723 34.57 -24.18 -23.34
N ASP A 724 35.01 -25.03 -22.41
CA ASP A 724 35.05 -26.48 -22.54
C ASP A 724 33.74 -27.13 -22.05
N VAL A 725 32.78 -26.33 -21.52
CA VAL A 725 31.44 -26.78 -21.16
C VAL A 725 30.59 -26.89 -22.43
N LYS A 726 30.43 -28.13 -22.89
CA LYS A 726 29.42 -28.50 -23.89
C LYS A 726 28.02 -28.21 -23.33
N ILE A 727 27.15 -27.66 -24.17
CA ILE A 727 25.75 -27.37 -23.85
C ILE A 727 24.80 -28.23 -24.69
N ASP A 728 23.57 -28.45 -24.21
CA ASP A 728 22.55 -29.24 -24.91
C ASP A 728 21.45 -28.38 -25.55
N ARG A 729 21.25 -27.14 -25.06
CA ARG A 729 20.30 -26.15 -25.61
C ARG A 729 20.61 -24.71 -25.20
N VAL A 730 20.00 -23.76 -25.89
CA VAL A 730 19.98 -22.32 -25.56
C VAL A 730 18.54 -21.84 -25.36
N TYR A 731 18.34 -20.90 -24.44
CA TYR A 731 17.06 -20.23 -24.19
C TYR A 731 17.23 -18.70 -24.18
N ILE A 732 16.53 -18.01 -25.09
CA ILE A 732 16.49 -16.55 -25.21
C ILE A 732 15.05 -16.09 -24.94
N GLY A 733 14.82 -15.44 -23.80
CA GLY A 733 13.50 -14.99 -23.37
C GLY A 733 13.44 -14.44 -21.94
N SER A 734 12.22 -14.40 -21.39
CA SER A 734 11.86 -13.81 -20.09
C SER A 734 12.00 -12.28 -20.00
N CYS A 735 11.52 -11.67 -18.91
CA CYS A 735 11.64 -10.22 -18.66
C CYS A 735 13.07 -9.67 -18.79
N THR A 736 14.09 -10.48 -18.50
CA THR A 736 15.51 -10.10 -18.55
C THR A 736 16.22 -10.34 -19.87
N GLY A 737 15.63 -11.07 -20.83
CA GLY A 737 16.31 -11.43 -22.07
C GLY A 737 15.40 -11.74 -23.27
N GLY A 738 14.12 -11.36 -23.18
CA GLY A 738 13.10 -11.54 -24.22
C GLY A 738 12.44 -10.22 -24.63
N LYS A 739 13.16 -9.11 -24.55
CA LYS A 739 12.72 -7.77 -25.00
C LYS A 739 13.18 -7.53 -26.45
N THR A 740 12.71 -6.45 -27.08
CA THR A 740 12.95 -6.24 -28.52
C THR A 740 14.43 -6.07 -28.82
N GLU A 741 15.18 -5.37 -27.97
CA GLU A 741 16.62 -5.18 -28.13
C GLU A 741 17.42 -6.47 -27.88
N ASP A 742 16.94 -7.38 -27.02
CA ASP A 742 17.56 -8.68 -26.76
C ASP A 742 17.55 -9.56 -28.02
N PHE A 743 16.41 -9.63 -28.72
CA PHE A 743 16.32 -10.38 -29.98
C PHE A 743 17.10 -9.69 -31.11
N MET A 744 17.12 -8.35 -31.16
CA MET A 744 17.98 -7.64 -32.12
C MET A 744 19.47 -7.92 -31.88
N ALA A 745 19.92 -8.04 -30.63
CA ALA A 745 21.30 -8.40 -30.30
C ALA A 745 21.63 -9.83 -30.78
N ALA A 746 20.78 -10.81 -30.46
CA ALA A 746 20.94 -12.19 -30.92
C ALA A 746 20.94 -12.29 -32.47
N ALA A 747 19.99 -11.63 -33.14
CA ALA A 747 19.89 -11.63 -34.60
C ALA A 747 21.08 -10.95 -35.29
N LYS A 748 21.61 -9.84 -34.75
CA LYS A 748 22.85 -9.22 -35.26
C LYS A 748 24.01 -10.20 -35.27
N LEU A 749 24.18 -10.97 -34.18
CA LEU A 749 25.27 -11.95 -34.08
C LEU A 749 25.08 -13.13 -35.03
N PHE A 750 23.87 -13.71 -35.11
CA PHE A 750 23.58 -14.79 -36.07
C PHE A 750 23.81 -14.34 -37.53
N HIS A 751 23.38 -13.12 -37.88
CA HIS A 751 23.58 -12.56 -39.20
C HIS A 751 25.07 -12.33 -39.52
N ALA A 752 25.83 -11.73 -38.61
CA ALA A 752 27.28 -11.52 -38.77
C ALA A 752 28.06 -12.85 -38.86
N ALA A 753 27.62 -13.87 -38.12
CA ALA A 753 28.27 -15.18 -38.10
C ALA A 753 28.04 -16.02 -39.36
N GLY A 754 26.89 -15.84 -40.03
CA GLY A 754 26.51 -16.59 -41.25
C GLY A 754 26.44 -18.11 -41.06
N LYS A 755 26.08 -18.57 -39.85
CA LYS A 755 26.13 -19.98 -39.42
C LYS A 755 24.81 -20.43 -38.81
N GLN A 756 24.53 -21.73 -38.90
CA GLN A 756 23.41 -22.35 -38.19
C GLN A 756 23.79 -22.74 -36.76
N VAL A 757 22.80 -22.81 -35.87
CA VAL A 757 22.95 -23.30 -34.50
C VAL A 757 23.22 -24.81 -34.48
N LYS A 758 23.97 -25.28 -33.48
CA LYS A 758 24.27 -26.71 -33.26
C LYS A 758 23.40 -27.38 -32.19
N VAL A 759 22.59 -26.59 -31.48
CA VAL A 759 21.73 -27.02 -30.38
C VAL A 759 20.37 -26.32 -30.48
N PRO A 760 19.26 -26.96 -30.03
CA PRO A 760 17.96 -26.31 -29.93
C PRO A 760 18.05 -24.95 -29.24
N THR A 761 17.40 -23.95 -29.82
CA THR A 761 17.58 -22.54 -29.48
C THR A 761 16.22 -21.89 -29.38
N PHE A 762 15.66 -21.95 -28.17
CA PHE A 762 14.29 -21.56 -27.86
C PHE A 762 14.16 -20.03 -27.74
N LEU A 763 13.24 -19.45 -28.50
CA LEU A 763 13.00 -18.00 -28.56
C LEU A 763 11.63 -17.66 -27.95
N VAL A 764 11.62 -16.95 -26.82
CA VAL A 764 10.40 -16.66 -26.03
C VAL A 764 10.24 -15.16 -25.77
N PRO A 765 9.49 -14.43 -26.62
CA PRO A 765 9.19 -13.01 -26.42
C PRO A 765 8.52 -12.69 -25.09
N ALA A 766 8.84 -11.54 -24.52
CA ALA A 766 8.26 -11.09 -23.25
C ALA A 766 6.84 -10.55 -23.42
N THR A 767 6.49 -9.87 -24.53
CA THR A 767 5.14 -9.33 -24.76
C THR A 767 4.64 -9.57 -26.18
N GLN A 768 3.33 -9.41 -26.41
CA GLN A 768 2.77 -9.40 -27.77
C GLN A 768 3.45 -8.35 -28.66
N LYS A 769 3.78 -7.17 -28.10
CA LYS A 769 4.53 -6.15 -28.85
C LYS A 769 5.91 -6.65 -29.26
N VAL A 770 6.66 -7.28 -28.35
CA VAL A 770 7.98 -7.85 -28.70
C VAL A 770 7.86 -8.98 -29.73
N TRP A 771 6.80 -9.81 -29.66
CA TRP A 771 6.53 -10.81 -30.67
C TRP A 771 6.31 -10.16 -32.04
N MET A 772 5.44 -9.14 -32.14
CA MET A 772 5.23 -8.39 -33.38
C MET A 772 6.52 -7.71 -33.88
N ASP A 773 7.30 -7.10 -32.98
CA ASP A 773 8.58 -6.46 -33.30
C ASP A 773 9.58 -7.45 -33.94
N VAL A 774 9.64 -8.70 -33.45
CA VAL A 774 10.54 -9.75 -33.97
C VAL A 774 10.23 -10.13 -35.42
N TYR A 775 8.96 -10.08 -35.84
CA TYR A 775 8.57 -10.36 -37.23
C TYR A 775 8.53 -9.11 -38.12
N ALA A 776 8.36 -7.91 -37.57
CA ALA A 776 8.12 -6.68 -38.32
C ALA A 776 9.33 -5.72 -38.40
N LEU A 777 10.21 -5.66 -37.41
CA LEU A 777 11.32 -4.71 -37.39
C LEU A 777 12.54 -5.27 -38.14
N PRO A 778 13.10 -4.53 -39.12
CA PRO A 778 14.35 -4.92 -39.79
C PRO A 778 15.53 -4.72 -38.85
N VAL A 779 16.46 -5.69 -38.84
CA VAL A 779 17.68 -5.62 -38.02
C VAL A 779 18.67 -4.65 -38.66
N PRO A 780 19.15 -3.62 -37.94
CA PRO A 780 20.12 -2.66 -38.48
C PRO A 780 21.39 -3.35 -38.99
N GLY A 781 21.76 -3.06 -40.23
CA GLY A 781 22.89 -3.68 -40.94
C GLY A 781 22.55 -4.97 -41.70
N ALA A 782 21.47 -5.67 -41.37
CA ALA A 782 21.16 -7.01 -41.91
C ALA A 782 20.45 -7.01 -43.28
N GLY A 783 20.74 -6.04 -44.15
CA GLY A 783 20.16 -5.95 -45.50
C GLY A 783 18.63 -5.79 -45.54
N GLY A 784 17.99 -5.38 -44.44
CA GLY A 784 16.54 -5.26 -44.31
C GLY A 784 15.82 -6.51 -43.79
N LYS A 785 16.53 -7.60 -43.47
CA LYS A 785 15.93 -8.80 -42.86
C LYS A 785 15.40 -8.52 -41.46
N THR A 786 14.29 -9.13 -41.09
CA THR A 786 13.73 -9.05 -39.72
C THR A 786 14.37 -10.10 -38.80
N CYS A 787 14.20 -9.96 -37.48
CA CYS A 787 14.76 -10.91 -36.52
C CYS A 787 14.30 -12.34 -36.81
N ALA A 788 13.00 -12.54 -37.07
CA ALA A 788 12.41 -13.84 -37.40
C ALA A 788 13.09 -14.52 -38.61
N GLN A 789 13.35 -13.78 -39.70
CA GLN A 789 14.01 -14.31 -40.89
C GLN A 789 15.45 -14.76 -40.60
N ILE A 790 16.18 -14.00 -39.77
CA ILE A 790 17.55 -14.35 -39.37
C ILE A 790 17.57 -15.57 -38.44
N PHE A 791 16.57 -15.70 -37.56
CA PHE A 791 16.42 -16.88 -36.70
C PHE A 791 16.08 -18.14 -37.50
N GLU A 792 15.23 -18.04 -38.52
CA GLU A 792 14.92 -19.12 -39.46
C GLU A 792 16.17 -19.54 -40.27
N GLU A 793 16.92 -18.57 -40.82
CA GLU A 793 18.19 -18.84 -41.53
C GLU A 793 19.25 -19.49 -40.63
N ALA A 794 19.29 -19.12 -39.36
CA ALA A 794 20.17 -19.71 -38.34
C ALA A 794 19.68 -21.07 -37.82
N GLY A 795 18.46 -21.52 -38.16
CA GLY A 795 17.89 -22.78 -37.69
C GLY A 795 17.47 -22.78 -36.22
N CYS A 796 17.10 -21.63 -35.65
CA CYS A 796 16.53 -21.53 -34.31
C CYS A 796 15.07 -22.04 -34.28
N ASP A 797 14.57 -22.36 -33.08
CA ASP A 797 13.15 -22.70 -32.90
C ASP A 797 12.27 -21.46 -33.10
N THR A 798 11.12 -21.62 -33.79
CA THR A 798 10.20 -20.51 -34.11
C THR A 798 9.77 -19.73 -32.86
N PRO A 799 9.85 -18.38 -32.86
CA PRO A 799 9.45 -17.55 -31.73
C PRO A 799 8.02 -17.83 -31.22
N THR A 800 7.94 -18.36 -30.00
CA THR A 800 6.70 -18.89 -29.40
C THR A 800 5.79 -17.79 -28.85
N SER A 801 4.61 -18.16 -28.33
CA SER A 801 3.67 -17.27 -27.63
C SER A 801 4.35 -16.52 -26.46
N PRO A 802 4.09 -15.21 -26.28
CA PRO A 802 4.68 -14.44 -25.18
C PRO A 802 4.38 -15.07 -23.81
N SER A 803 5.41 -15.34 -23.01
CA SER A 803 5.27 -16.02 -21.71
C SER A 803 6.53 -16.00 -20.85
N CYS A 804 6.40 -16.30 -19.55
CA CYS A 804 7.56 -16.61 -18.71
C CYS A 804 8.23 -17.96 -19.08
N GLY A 805 7.47 -18.91 -19.61
CA GLY A 805 7.94 -20.22 -20.09
C GLY A 805 8.89 -20.93 -19.11
N ALA A 806 9.98 -21.51 -19.65
CA ALA A 806 11.00 -22.20 -18.87
C ALA A 806 11.60 -21.38 -17.70
N CYS A 807 11.52 -20.04 -17.70
CA CYS A 807 12.10 -19.19 -16.66
C CYS A 807 11.53 -19.43 -15.26
N LEU A 808 10.32 -19.99 -15.14
CA LEU A 808 9.69 -20.31 -13.85
C LEU A 808 9.74 -21.81 -13.47
N GLY A 809 10.07 -22.70 -14.40
CA GLY A 809 10.16 -24.15 -14.16
C GLY A 809 8.82 -24.85 -13.86
N GLY A 810 7.73 -24.37 -14.45
CA GLY A 810 6.32 -24.73 -14.16
C GLY A 810 5.89 -26.19 -14.43
N PRO A 811 4.61 -26.44 -14.76
CA PRO A 811 4.11 -27.77 -15.15
C PRO A 811 4.93 -28.42 -16.29
N ALA A 812 4.89 -29.76 -16.41
CA ALA A 812 5.79 -30.52 -17.29
C ALA A 812 5.67 -30.18 -18.79
N ASP A 813 4.56 -29.59 -19.22
CA ASP A 813 4.27 -29.11 -20.58
C ASP A 813 4.63 -27.64 -20.82
N THR A 814 5.15 -26.92 -19.81
CA THR A 814 5.61 -25.52 -19.94
C THR A 814 6.66 -25.42 -21.07
N TYR A 815 6.46 -24.48 -21.99
CA TYR A 815 7.33 -24.34 -23.16
C TYR A 815 8.83 -24.19 -22.80
N ALA A 816 9.68 -24.94 -23.50
CA ALA A 816 11.13 -25.04 -23.33
C ALA A 816 11.65 -25.51 -21.95
N ARG A 817 10.77 -25.99 -21.05
CA ARG A 817 11.14 -26.52 -19.72
C ARG A 817 12.22 -27.60 -19.83
N LEU A 818 13.14 -27.61 -18.87
CA LEU A 818 14.06 -28.73 -18.67
C LEU A 818 13.27 -29.88 -18.01
N ASN A 819 12.92 -30.88 -18.80
CA ASN A 819 12.30 -32.12 -18.31
C ASN A 819 13.34 -33.21 -18.01
N GLU A 820 14.60 -32.98 -18.41
CA GLU A 820 15.73 -33.92 -18.34
C GLU A 820 16.97 -33.21 -17.74
N PRO A 821 17.98 -33.96 -17.26
CA PRO A 821 19.24 -33.40 -16.73
C PRO A 821 20.15 -32.85 -17.86
N GLN A 822 19.77 -31.70 -18.42
CA GLN A 822 20.44 -31.05 -19.55
C GLN A 822 21.19 -29.77 -19.14
N VAL A 823 22.21 -29.42 -19.93
CA VAL A 823 22.98 -28.17 -19.81
C VAL A 823 22.38 -27.10 -20.72
N CYS A 824 21.98 -25.97 -20.13
CA CYS A 824 21.29 -24.87 -20.81
C CYS A 824 22.04 -23.54 -20.62
N VAL A 825 22.31 -22.81 -21.71
CA VAL A 825 22.70 -21.39 -21.64
C VAL A 825 21.43 -20.54 -21.79
N SER A 826 21.20 -19.64 -20.84
CA SER A 826 19.90 -18.97 -20.66
C SER A 826 20.04 -17.46 -20.48
N THR A 827 19.17 -16.69 -21.14
CA THR A 827 19.05 -15.25 -20.91
C THR A 827 18.14 -14.89 -19.73
N THR A 828 17.71 -15.86 -18.91
CA THR A 828 16.99 -15.62 -17.65
C THR A 828 17.90 -15.03 -16.55
N ASN A 829 17.32 -14.75 -15.38
CA ASN A 829 17.98 -14.13 -14.22
C ASN A 829 18.32 -15.11 -13.07
N ARG A 830 17.85 -16.35 -13.11
CA ARG A 830 18.01 -17.35 -12.01
C ARG A 830 18.38 -18.73 -12.53
N ASN A 831 19.33 -19.38 -11.85
CA ASN A 831 19.90 -20.68 -12.23
C ASN A 831 20.02 -21.70 -11.08
N PHE A 832 19.37 -21.49 -9.93
CA PHE A 832 19.43 -22.46 -8.84
C PHE A 832 18.84 -23.83 -9.23
N PRO A 833 19.28 -24.95 -8.60
CA PRO A 833 18.84 -26.30 -8.95
C PRO A 833 17.31 -26.44 -9.06
N GLY A 834 16.84 -26.91 -10.20
CA GLY A 834 15.42 -27.05 -10.49
C GLY A 834 14.70 -25.81 -11.05
N ARG A 835 15.34 -24.62 -11.14
CA ARG A 835 14.65 -23.37 -11.53
C ARG A 835 13.98 -23.43 -12.91
N MET A 836 14.56 -24.15 -13.87
CA MET A 836 13.96 -24.33 -15.21
C MET A 836 13.26 -25.70 -15.39
N GLY A 837 13.06 -26.46 -14.31
CA GLY A 837 12.20 -27.65 -14.29
C GLY A 837 12.85 -28.91 -13.69
N HIS A 838 14.01 -29.33 -14.19
CA HIS A 838 14.72 -30.52 -13.71
C HIS A 838 15.76 -30.14 -12.64
N LYS A 839 15.82 -30.87 -11.53
CA LYS A 839 16.70 -30.55 -10.39
C LYS A 839 18.19 -30.62 -10.73
N GLU A 840 18.55 -31.56 -11.59
CA GLU A 840 19.93 -31.82 -12.03
C GLU A 840 20.29 -31.08 -13.34
N GLY A 841 19.38 -30.28 -13.89
CA GLY A 841 19.67 -29.44 -15.06
C GLY A 841 20.61 -28.30 -14.70
N GLN A 842 21.68 -28.10 -15.49
CA GLN A 842 22.67 -27.06 -15.26
C GLN A 842 22.33 -25.82 -16.09
N ILE A 843 22.31 -24.64 -15.46
CA ILE A 843 21.84 -23.40 -16.09
C ILE A 843 22.93 -22.33 -15.99
N TYR A 844 23.44 -21.90 -17.15
CA TYR A 844 24.48 -20.88 -17.29
C TYR A 844 23.83 -19.58 -17.75
N LEU A 845 23.88 -18.53 -16.92
CA LEU A 845 23.25 -17.25 -17.21
C LEU A 845 24.13 -16.39 -18.11
N ALA A 846 23.55 -15.88 -19.20
CA ALA A 846 24.26 -15.19 -20.27
C ALA A 846 23.50 -13.94 -20.77
N SER A 847 24.23 -13.02 -21.41
CA SER A 847 23.66 -12.01 -22.31
C SER A 847 23.13 -12.64 -23.61
N PRO A 848 22.15 -12.02 -24.30
CA PRO A 848 21.69 -12.45 -25.63
C PRO A 848 22.82 -12.71 -26.64
N TYR A 849 23.84 -11.85 -26.70
CA TYR A 849 25.04 -12.11 -27.52
C TYR A 849 25.77 -13.40 -27.13
N THR A 850 26.09 -13.58 -25.84
CA THR A 850 26.78 -14.79 -25.35
C THR A 850 25.95 -16.06 -25.56
N ALA A 851 24.62 -15.97 -25.42
CA ALA A 851 23.69 -17.06 -25.72
C ALA A 851 23.68 -17.43 -27.20
N ALA A 852 23.56 -16.46 -28.10
CA ALA A 852 23.60 -16.67 -29.56
C ALA A 852 24.95 -17.25 -30.02
N ALA A 853 26.07 -16.72 -29.51
CA ALA A 853 27.40 -17.25 -29.78
C ALA A 853 27.53 -18.73 -29.35
N SER A 854 26.98 -19.07 -28.18
CA SER A 854 27.01 -20.43 -27.65
C SER A 854 26.14 -21.41 -28.45
N ALA A 855 25.01 -20.94 -28.99
CA ALA A 855 24.14 -21.72 -29.87
C ALA A 855 24.89 -22.16 -31.17
N LEU A 856 25.72 -21.28 -31.72
CA LEU A 856 26.51 -21.54 -32.94
C LEU A 856 27.67 -22.52 -32.74
N THR A 857 28.15 -22.72 -31.52
CA THR A 857 29.31 -23.59 -31.24
C THR A 857 28.95 -24.89 -30.54
N GLY A 858 27.84 -24.92 -29.80
CA GLY A 858 27.46 -26.01 -28.88
C GLY A 858 28.21 -25.98 -27.54
N HIS A 859 28.90 -24.87 -27.21
CA HIS A 859 29.68 -24.67 -25.99
C HIS A 859 29.55 -23.21 -25.50
N VAL A 860 29.84 -22.90 -24.24
CA VAL A 860 29.77 -21.50 -23.75
C VAL A 860 30.85 -20.64 -24.45
N THR A 861 30.46 -19.60 -25.20
CA THR A 861 31.36 -18.93 -26.19
C THR A 861 31.50 -17.41 -26.02
N ASP A 862 32.69 -16.86 -26.30
CA ASP A 862 32.98 -15.41 -26.31
C ASP A 862 32.32 -14.76 -27.56
N PRO A 863 31.32 -13.86 -27.40
CA PRO A 863 30.59 -13.32 -28.55
C PRO A 863 31.46 -12.48 -29.50
N ARG A 864 32.65 -12.05 -29.07
CA ARG A 864 33.63 -11.37 -29.93
C ARG A 864 34.19 -12.27 -31.03
N GLU A 865 34.01 -13.59 -30.97
CA GLU A 865 34.34 -14.50 -32.08
C GLU A 865 33.45 -14.31 -33.32
N PHE A 866 32.37 -13.53 -33.21
CA PHE A 866 31.39 -13.27 -34.27
C PHE A 866 31.05 -11.77 -34.48
N LEU A 867 31.62 -10.87 -33.66
CA LEU A 867 31.30 -9.43 -33.63
C LEU A 867 32.54 -8.51 -33.86
N GLN A 868 33.60 -9.05 -34.47
CA GLN A 868 34.83 -8.32 -34.85
C GLN A 868 34.87 -8.06 -36.36
#